data_AF-Q4CMC9-F1
#
_entry.id   AF-Q4CMC9-F1
#
_cell.length_a   1.000
_cell.length_b   1.000
_cell.length_c   1.000
_cell.angle_alpha   90.00
_cell.angle_beta   90.00
_cell.angle_gamma   90.00
#
_symmetry.space_group_name_H-M   'P 1'
#
loop_
_entity.id
_entity.type
_entity.pdbx_description
1 polymer ?
#
loop_
_entity_poly.entity_id
_entity_poly.type
_entity_poly.pdbx_seq_one_letter_code
_entity_poly.pdbx_strand_id
1 'polypeptide(L)'
;VGFVLDRTLALVGGSSLYVRYCSFEGYKYLFYVYRLSVSGHSVFALLNNTMFSGVSLLYQHHGFSVSDHSVLRVAGNSGSARYAIYNDDLWTVQRSSWLDWRDNDVEMGAMFYDSGSAFVTIDSSSVVTLTGCRMGSTGLSVPLLSRADAGYRFVAGCLTVAGRVVTTAAELDLNGITNVTAVAVCGECTKDGDCFAPLTTAVIDCKCQCAAGGHGDVCVPAPVPAGPPPLPPSSPPPLPSPPAPPPPPVGECISDMAYPEVAQAVGSGLSWLCYRNVTFSGGGMSLTVLIGGMKGDVANVTFDGCTWRDGALLLLLGNANAAVGSLNIVVTGNTFRDALLSPKGGFPPHTNITISGNRFTVTRLIPRSGLGLGRPSCVVMNGLAISNGSAAVFSGNVFQSVTASSSAIYVIRSALSVLWHSVFAVVGNTFHMAGGDSTLIYLEGSSQSFSLSVMNNSAVVIRGNAVTRPVKYFILFLWTSRVESRSAVVFHGNDMQGNLAVFYSTFAANIYYNSWLQLNGNLCRVSPRDAFAVLSPTVNLRDSTMSVSGNRFMSNTVSPTMLLIPQSSRDLTNGAIVAACNTVSGEEGVEYSVPSVYNVTILNCSDPCTLAASCFPAYTTTASSDGCACTCAEGGYGDACLPVAAPEPPSTDGADLCVRDVRVDEEVNAGLGTSVLCYVDVTFAADVVVDVASMSGSVRNVTLADCTFVGGASLYVVGWRSDPPAGERADVLISGLESRSGGVVVANRFPSGSRVTVVDSVLIAEKRVAYRGAYGLGDASACLVLHSVNLTGSVLTIARTHVAAVFRDAVGVLVVGGVALSSRGALYVDRVLVQTALGLCVSVEGGVAAIGGSVVAFVDSDFLLCKHAVSVRGAVSVSGSAVALVRSEFLSTEDYAVAFYSTVSLVGGSMLLAKGNVHDGVSREMLYAAGAVTAAGSTLSFVRNRALLPRMLSVSLSLASGAHLRVACNDAGGRVLSTAEEYAAAGFDDAGSIDIVGCDACDRDTHCYA
;
A
#
# COMPACT_ATOMS: atom_id res chain seq x y z
N VAL A 1 -0.10 32.52 17.03
CA VAL A 1 -1.06 33.41 16.31
C VAL A 1 -0.28 34.62 15.84
N GLY A 2 -0.48 35.14 14.63
CA GLY A 2 0.28 36.26 14.08
C GLY A 2 0.03 37.58 14.83
N PHE A 3 -1.23 38.00 14.91
CA PHE A 3 -1.69 39.13 15.72
C PHE A 3 -2.85 38.71 16.63
N VAL A 4 -2.82 39.13 17.89
CA VAL A 4 -3.82 38.76 18.91
C VAL A 4 -4.40 40.01 19.57
N LEU A 5 -5.72 40.12 19.55
CA LEU A 5 -6.50 40.99 20.42
C LEU A 5 -7.29 40.10 21.39
N ASP A 6 -6.80 39.97 22.60
CA ASP A 6 -7.35 39.08 23.64
C ASP A 6 -8.61 39.64 24.32
N ARG A 7 -8.88 40.94 24.12
CA ARG A 7 -10.05 41.67 24.66
C ARG A 7 -10.83 42.38 23.56
N THR A 8 -11.78 43.22 23.97
CA THR A 8 -12.59 44.03 23.06
C THR A 8 -11.75 45.14 22.43
N LEU A 9 -11.68 45.16 21.10
CA LEU A 9 -11.23 46.31 20.32
C LEU A 9 -12.46 47.13 19.90
N ALA A 10 -12.47 48.41 20.28
CA ALA A 10 -13.48 49.37 19.85
C ALA A 10 -12.80 50.49 19.05
N LEU A 11 -13.11 50.60 17.76
CA LEU A 11 -12.73 51.73 16.93
C LEU A 11 -13.91 52.70 16.89
N VAL A 12 -13.68 53.93 17.37
CA VAL A 12 -14.72 54.95 17.52
C VAL A 12 -14.23 56.31 17.01
N GLY A 13 -15.16 57.15 16.54
CA GLY A 13 -14.89 58.56 16.26
C GLY A 13 -13.86 58.80 15.15
N GLY A 14 -13.95 58.09 14.02
CA GLY A 14 -13.03 58.23 12.90
C GLY A 14 -11.70 57.50 13.08
N SER A 15 -11.65 56.49 13.96
CA SER A 15 -10.44 55.71 14.21
C SER A 15 -10.17 54.74 13.06
N SER A 16 -8.89 54.43 12.79
CA SER A 16 -8.53 53.41 11.82
C SER A 16 -7.46 52.43 12.31
N LEU A 17 -7.63 51.14 11.96
CA LEU A 17 -6.65 50.08 12.16
C LEU A 17 -6.42 49.34 10.84
N TYR A 18 -5.17 49.33 10.37
CA TYR A 18 -4.76 48.66 9.14
C TYR A 18 -3.64 47.64 9.42
N VAL A 19 -3.83 46.41 8.97
CA VAL A 19 -2.76 45.40 8.88
C VAL A 19 -2.58 45.07 7.40
N ARG A 20 -1.40 45.39 6.85
CA ARG A 20 -1.15 45.23 5.42
C ARG A 20 0.26 44.82 5.08
N TYR A 21 0.40 44.04 4.01
CA TYR A 21 1.68 43.57 3.48
C TYR A 21 2.52 42.76 4.49
N CYS A 22 1.86 42.06 5.41
CA CYS A 22 2.52 41.15 6.35
C CYS A 22 2.57 39.72 5.79
N SER A 23 3.68 39.01 6.00
CA SER A 23 3.85 37.59 5.65
C SER A 23 4.02 36.76 6.92
N PHE A 24 3.27 35.67 7.05
CA PHE A 24 3.22 34.81 8.24
C PHE A 24 3.52 33.35 7.88
N GLU A 25 4.47 32.74 8.58
CA GLU A 25 4.81 31.32 8.48
C GLU A 25 4.71 30.66 9.86
N GLY A 26 4.07 29.48 9.94
CA GLY A 26 3.98 28.71 11.19
C GLY A 26 2.92 29.17 12.22
N TYR A 27 1.99 30.05 11.86
CA TYR A 27 0.97 30.57 12.78
C TYR A 27 -0.43 29.95 12.54
N LYS A 28 -1.13 29.64 13.64
CA LYS A 28 -2.50 29.09 13.58
C LYS A 28 -3.54 30.06 12.98
N TYR A 29 -3.46 31.34 13.30
CA TYR A 29 -4.34 32.38 12.76
C TYR A 29 -3.49 33.59 12.38
N LEU A 30 -3.82 34.29 11.29
CA LEU A 30 -3.17 35.53 10.89
C LEU A 30 -3.59 36.64 11.84
N PHE A 31 -4.90 36.81 12.03
CA PHE A 31 -5.47 37.78 12.96
C PHE A 31 -6.50 37.12 13.87
N TYR A 32 -6.30 37.19 15.19
CA TYR A 32 -7.25 36.73 16.20
C TYR A 32 -7.86 37.93 16.93
N VAL A 33 -9.19 37.96 17.01
CA VAL A 33 -9.93 39.01 17.73
C VAL A 33 -10.94 38.37 18.67
N TYR A 34 -10.86 38.74 19.95
CA TYR A 34 -11.85 38.32 20.93
C TYR A 34 -13.19 38.99 20.69
N ARG A 35 -13.26 40.33 20.66
CA ARG A 35 -14.48 41.11 20.36
C ARG A 35 -14.15 42.35 19.54
N LEU A 36 -14.90 42.65 18.49
CA LEU A 36 -14.67 43.82 17.63
C LEU A 36 -15.91 44.70 17.50
N SER A 37 -15.74 46.01 17.69
CA SER A 37 -16.76 47.01 17.36
C SER A 37 -16.13 48.15 16.58
N VAL A 38 -16.65 48.41 15.38
CA VAL A 38 -16.19 49.51 14.51
C VAL A 38 -17.36 50.46 14.33
N SER A 39 -17.30 51.64 14.95
CA SER A 39 -18.39 52.60 14.93
C SER A 39 -17.94 54.05 14.75
N GLY A 40 -18.89 54.90 14.34
CA GLY A 40 -18.70 56.34 14.19
C GLY A 40 -17.62 56.69 13.17
N HIS A 41 -17.86 56.35 11.90
CA HIS A 41 -16.97 56.68 10.77
C HIS A 41 -15.58 56.01 10.85
N SER A 42 -15.48 54.84 11.50
CA SER A 42 -14.19 54.16 11.75
C SER A 42 -13.90 53.07 10.72
N VAL A 43 -12.63 52.64 10.63
CA VAL A 43 -12.17 51.63 9.66
C VAL A 43 -11.30 50.56 10.28
N PHE A 44 -11.64 49.30 10.06
CA PHE A 44 -10.76 48.15 10.32
C PHE A 44 -10.42 47.48 8.98
N ALA A 45 -9.13 47.22 8.70
CA ALA A 45 -8.72 46.67 7.41
C ALA A 45 -7.57 45.66 7.53
N LEU A 46 -7.76 44.46 6.94
CA LEU A 46 -6.73 43.45 6.68
C LEU A 46 -6.49 43.39 5.17
N LEU A 47 -5.37 43.92 4.69
CA LEU A 47 -5.12 44.12 3.25
C LEU A 47 -3.83 43.46 2.76
N ASN A 48 -3.89 42.64 1.71
CA ASN A 48 -2.70 42.12 1.02
C ASN A 48 -1.68 41.42 1.96
N ASN A 49 -2.18 40.62 2.91
CA ASN A 49 -1.32 39.82 3.78
C ASN A 49 -1.20 38.38 3.24
N THR A 50 -0.05 37.73 3.49
CA THR A 50 0.22 36.36 3.06
C THR A 50 0.37 35.42 4.25
N MET A 51 -0.27 34.25 4.21
CA MET A 51 -0.14 33.17 5.20
C MET A 51 0.34 31.89 4.53
N PHE A 52 1.53 31.39 4.89
CA PHE A 52 2.07 30.17 4.27
C PHE A 52 1.23 28.92 4.61
N SER A 53 0.86 28.75 5.88
CA SER A 53 -0.17 27.78 6.29
C SER A 53 -0.85 28.20 7.60
N GLY A 54 -2.12 27.83 7.78
CA GLY A 54 -2.84 28.10 9.03
C GLY A 54 -4.30 27.64 9.03
N VAL A 55 -5.03 28.03 10.10
CA VAL A 55 -6.46 27.76 10.26
C VAL A 55 -7.30 28.90 9.70
N SER A 56 -6.99 30.17 10.02
CA SER A 56 -7.73 31.26 9.38
C SER A 56 -6.97 32.57 9.20
N LEU A 57 -7.39 33.35 8.21
CA LEU A 57 -6.90 34.71 8.00
C LEU A 57 -7.47 35.66 9.07
N LEU A 58 -8.77 35.57 9.34
CA LEU A 58 -9.41 36.25 10.45
C LEU A 58 -10.10 35.22 11.35
N TYR A 59 -9.77 35.20 12.63
CA TYR A 59 -10.48 34.46 13.66
C TYR A 59 -11.17 35.45 14.60
N GLN A 60 -12.48 35.35 14.71
CA GLN A 60 -13.29 36.15 15.61
C GLN A 60 -14.05 35.23 16.58
N HIS A 61 -13.83 35.47 17.87
CA HIS A 61 -14.32 34.58 18.93
C HIS A 61 -15.69 35.00 19.51
N HIS A 62 -15.93 36.30 19.66
CA HIS A 62 -17.12 36.82 20.33
C HIS A 62 -17.57 38.15 19.72
N GLY A 63 -18.89 38.42 19.74
CA GLY A 63 -19.59 39.67 19.37
C GLY A 63 -18.91 40.63 18.38
N PHE A 64 -19.53 40.87 17.23
CA PHE A 64 -18.97 41.74 16.19
C PHE A 64 -19.99 42.75 15.69
N SER A 65 -19.61 44.03 15.60
CA SER A 65 -20.47 45.07 15.05
C SER A 65 -19.73 46.10 14.19
N VAL A 66 -20.37 46.50 13.10
CA VAL A 66 -19.98 47.64 12.26
C VAL A 66 -21.16 48.59 12.15
N SER A 67 -21.02 49.83 12.62
CA SER A 67 -22.11 50.79 12.67
C SER A 67 -21.70 52.23 12.32
N ASP A 68 -22.70 53.05 12.02
CA ASP A 68 -22.56 54.51 11.88
C ASP A 68 -21.52 54.91 10.82
N HIS A 69 -21.78 54.54 9.57
CA HIS A 69 -20.92 54.83 8.40
C HIS A 69 -19.52 54.27 8.54
N SER A 70 -19.35 53.11 9.17
CA SER A 70 -18.04 52.48 9.38
C SER A 70 -17.77 51.36 8.38
N VAL A 71 -16.50 51.01 8.23
CA VAL A 71 -16.05 50.04 7.22
C VAL A 71 -15.18 48.96 7.86
N LEU A 72 -15.46 47.71 7.51
CA LEU A 72 -14.54 46.60 7.77
C LEU A 72 -14.13 45.94 6.46
N ARG A 73 -12.82 45.86 6.23
CA ARG A 73 -12.25 45.30 5.00
C ARG A 73 -11.34 44.10 5.31
N VAL A 74 -11.54 43.02 4.59
CA VAL A 74 -10.62 41.89 4.50
C VAL A 74 -10.41 41.66 3.02
N ALA A 75 -9.34 42.23 2.45
CA ALA A 75 -9.16 42.22 1.01
C ALA A 75 -7.74 41.86 0.55
N GLY A 76 -7.62 41.11 -0.54
CA GLY A 76 -6.33 40.76 -1.15
C GLY A 76 -5.46 39.82 -0.32
N ASN A 77 -5.98 39.20 0.74
CA ASN A 77 -5.19 38.32 1.60
C ASN A 77 -5.10 36.94 0.97
N SER A 78 -3.92 36.32 0.96
CA SER A 78 -3.70 35.02 0.33
C SER A 78 -2.98 34.03 1.23
N GLY A 79 -3.19 32.74 1.02
CA GLY A 79 -2.46 31.71 1.75
C GLY A 79 -3.15 30.36 1.87
N SER A 80 -2.39 29.34 2.29
CA SER A 80 -2.92 28.00 2.53
C SER A 80 -3.62 27.91 3.90
N ALA A 81 -4.76 28.59 4.02
CA ALA A 81 -5.58 28.64 5.23
C ALA A 81 -6.80 27.71 5.14
N ARG A 82 -7.25 27.20 6.28
CA ARG A 82 -8.48 26.38 6.35
C ARG A 82 -9.74 27.20 6.09
N TYR A 83 -9.77 28.42 6.60
CA TYR A 83 -10.87 29.37 6.51
C TYR A 83 -10.34 30.76 6.17
N ALA A 84 -10.99 31.56 5.33
CA ALA A 84 -10.64 32.99 5.28
C ALA A 84 -11.12 33.66 6.57
N ILE A 85 -12.39 33.44 6.91
CA ILE A 85 -13.06 34.00 8.08
C ILE A 85 -13.58 32.87 8.94
N TYR A 86 -13.06 32.81 10.16
CA TYR A 86 -13.54 31.94 11.22
C TYR A 86 -14.32 32.80 12.22
N ASN A 87 -15.58 32.48 12.43
CA ASN A 87 -16.49 33.25 13.25
C ASN A 87 -17.34 32.30 14.12
N ASP A 88 -17.36 32.54 15.44
CA ASP A 88 -18.20 31.82 16.41
C ASP A 88 -19.57 32.52 16.71
N ASP A 89 -19.74 33.81 16.43
CA ASP A 89 -20.88 34.67 16.80
C ASP A 89 -21.45 35.54 15.64
N LEU A 90 -22.74 35.87 15.70
CA LEU A 90 -23.40 36.72 14.69
C LEU A 90 -22.75 38.12 14.52
N TRP A 91 -22.50 38.54 13.28
CA TRP A 91 -22.03 39.88 12.93
C TRP A 91 -23.20 40.82 12.66
N THR A 92 -23.17 42.03 13.22
CA THR A 92 -24.20 43.05 12.99
C THR A 92 -23.64 44.21 12.16
N VAL A 93 -24.31 44.55 11.05
CA VAL A 93 -23.95 45.65 10.16
C VAL A 93 -25.13 46.60 10.02
N GLN A 94 -24.93 47.86 10.41
CA GLN A 94 -26.03 48.82 10.47
C GLN A 94 -25.60 50.27 10.17
N ARG A 95 -26.59 51.12 9.87
CA ARG A 95 -26.46 52.57 9.69
C ARG A 95 -25.41 52.93 8.64
N SER A 96 -25.67 52.53 7.40
CA SER A 96 -24.86 52.83 6.20
C SER A 96 -23.40 52.36 6.31
N SER A 97 -23.19 51.20 6.91
CA SER A 97 -21.87 50.59 7.08
C SER A 97 -21.55 49.59 5.98
N TRP A 98 -20.28 49.20 5.85
CA TRP A 98 -19.81 48.32 4.78
C TRP A 98 -18.92 47.18 5.28
N LEU A 99 -19.26 45.94 4.90
CA LEU A 99 -18.38 44.78 4.97
C LEU A 99 -17.79 44.47 3.59
N ASP A 100 -16.47 44.57 3.50
CA ASP A 100 -15.70 44.39 2.27
C ASP A 100 -14.84 43.11 2.32
N TRP A 101 -15.26 42.06 1.61
CA TRP A 101 -14.51 40.80 1.47
C TRP A 101 -14.15 40.57 0.01
N ARG A 102 -12.99 41.06 -0.41
CA ARG A 102 -12.58 41.02 -1.82
C ARG A 102 -11.23 40.38 -2.07
N ASP A 103 -11.10 39.69 -3.20
CA ASP A 103 -9.81 39.20 -3.70
C ASP A 103 -9.00 38.35 -2.70
N ASN A 104 -9.66 37.68 -1.75
CA ASN A 104 -8.98 36.79 -0.83
C ASN A 104 -8.79 35.42 -1.48
N ASP A 105 -7.62 34.83 -1.32
CA ASP A 105 -7.28 33.51 -1.87
C ASP A 105 -6.88 32.56 -0.75
N VAL A 106 -7.78 31.64 -0.42
CA VAL A 106 -7.50 30.59 0.57
C VAL A 106 -7.23 29.24 -0.07
N GLU A 107 -6.86 29.23 -1.36
CA GLU A 107 -6.56 28.04 -2.14
C GLU A 107 -7.66 26.97 -2.03
N MET A 108 -7.39 25.92 -1.24
CA MET A 108 -8.22 24.74 -1.02
C MET A 108 -9.10 24.84 0.22
N GLY A 109 -8.96 25.91 1.01
CA GLY A 109 -9.74 26.21 2.19
C GLY A 109 -11.17 26.63 1.87
N ALA A 110 -11.94 26.90 2.93
CA ALA A 110 -13.26 27.49 2.81
C ALA A 110 -13.20 29.00 3.01
N MET A 111 -14.11 29.78 2.40
CA MET A 111 -14.19 31.21 2.72
C MET A 111 -14.64 31.43 4.17
N PHE A 112 -15.67 30.70 4.61
CA PHE A 112 -16.27 30.85 5.93
C PHE A 112 -16.18 29.56 6.74
N TYR A 113 -16.09 29.68 8.06
CA TYR A 113 -16.23 28.56 8.99
C TYR A 113 -17.70 28.24 9.26
N ASP A 114 -18.16 27.08 8.79
CA ASP A 114 -19.55 26.64 9.01
C ASP A 114 -19.87 26.46 10.51
N SER A 115 -20.60 27.42 11.09
CA SER A 115 -21.10 27.33 12.46
C SER A 115 -22.48 26.66 12.54
N GLY A 116 -23.11 26.35 11.40
CA GLY A 116 -24.51 25.91 11.33
C GLY A 116 -25.53 27.02 11.63
N SER A 117 -25.07 28.27 11.75
CA SER A 117 -25.92 29.45 11.93
C SER A 117 -25.51 30.54 10.95
N ALA A 118 -26.47 31.34 10.51
CA ALA A 118 -26.20 32.42 9.58
C ALA A 118 -25.29 33.49 10.21
N PHE A 119 -24.41 34.11 9.41
CA PHE A 119 -23.25 34.85 9.90
C PHE A 119 -23.53 36.34 10.14
N VAL A 120 -24.41 36.94 9.33
CA VAL A 120 -24.55 38.40 9.28
C VAL A 120 -26.01 38.81 9.45
N THR A 121 -26.27 39.81 10.28
CA THR A 121 -27.50 40.62 10.28
C THR A 121 -27.18 41.97 9.67
N ILE A 122 -27.97 42.39 8.69
CA ILE A 122 -27.76 43.63 7.93
C ILE A 122 -29.03 44.49 7.93
N ASP A 123 -28.87 45.79 8.19
CA ASP A 123 -29.97 46.76 8.10
C ASP A 123 -30.26 47.18 6.65
N SER A 124 -31.30 48.00 6.46
CA SER A 124 -31.76 48.43 5.14
C SER A 124 -30.83 49.40 4.41
N SER A 125 -29.75 49.86 5.04
CA SER A 125 -28.90 50.93 4.52
C SER A 125 -27.43 50.52 4.31
N SER A 126 -27.05 49.35 4.81
CA SER A 126 -25.69 48.84 4.80
C SER A 126 -25.42 47.91 3.61
N VAL A 127 -24.12 47.70 3.34
CA VAL A 127 -23.64 46.95 2.19
C VAL A 127 -22.72 45.81 2.63
N VAL A 128 -22.87 44.65 2.01
CA VAL A 128 -21.90 43.55 2.05
C VAL A 128 -21.40 43.31 0.63
N THR A 129 -20.09 43.14 0.47
CA THR A 129 -19.46 42.83 -0.81
C THR A 129 -18.60 41.58 -0.68
N LEU A 130 -18.81 40.60 -1.56
CA LEU A 130 -18.04 39.36 -1.65
C LEU A 130 -17.65 39.10 -3.11
N THR A 131 -16.50 39.59 -3.54
CA THR A 131 -16.08 39.48 -4.95
C THR A 131 -14.63 39.03 -5.11
N GLY A 132 -14.30 38.44 -6.26
CA GLY A 132 -12.91 38.11 -6.64
C GLY A 132 -12.20 37.03 -5.81
N CYS A 133 -12.84 36.44 -4.81
CA CYS A 133 -12.19 35.49 -3.90
C CYS A 133 -12.00 34.10 -4.55
N ARG A 134 -10.89 33.43 -4.21
CA ARG A 134 -10.58 32.05 -4.62
C ARG A 134 -10.59 31.12 -3.40
N MET A 135 -11.28 29.98 -3.54
CA MET A 135 -11.52 29.05 -2.44
C MET A 135 -11.83 27.63 -2.95
N GLY A 136 -11.64 26.63 -2.08
CA GLY A 136 -12.08 25.25 -2.32
C GLY A 136 -13.58 25.06 -2.06
N SER A 137 -14.15 25.80 -1.11
CA SER A 137 -15.59 25.88 -0.87
C SER A 137 -15.96 27.22 -0.23
N THR A 138 -17.24 27.58 -0.23
CA THR A 138 -17.70 28.74 0.56
C THR A 138 -17.74 28.42 2.06
N GLY A 139 -17.98 27.16 2.42
CA GLY A 139 -18.12 26.71 3.81
C GLY A 139 -19.47 27.04 4.44
N LEU A 140 -20.48 27.35 3.62
CA LEU A 140 -21.82 27.70 4.09
C LEU A 140 -22.77 26.50 3.93
N SER A 141 -23.32 25.99 5.04
CA SER A 141 -24.47 25.06 5.01
C SER A 141 -25.82 25.78 5.12
N VAL A 142 -25.81 27.03 5.57
CA VAL A 142 -26.96 27.91 5.74
C VAL A 142 -26.69 29.27 5.07
N PRO A 143 -27.74 30.04 4.72
CA PRO A 143 -27.57 31.38 4.15
C PRO A 143 -26.62 32.25 4.96
N LEU A 144 -25.73 32.99 4.28
CA LEU A 144 -24.80 33.92 4.93
C LEU A 144 -25.53 34.99 5.76
N LEU A 145 -26.67 35.48 5.26
CA LEU A 145 -27.49 36.50 5.91
C LEU A 145 -28.59 35.86 6.76
N SER A 146 -28.55 36.12 8.07
CA SER A 146 -29.54 35.66 9.07
C SER A 146 -30.83 36.46 9.01
N ARG A 147 -30.70 37.78 8.84
CA ARG A 147 -31.78 38.75 8.75
C ARG A 147 -31.26 39.92 7.91
N ALA A 148 -32.04 40.28 6.90
CA ALA A 148 -31.76 41.40 6.03
C ALA A 148 -33.02 42.28 5.92
N ASP A 149 -32.94 43.51 6.41
CA ASP A 149 -34.06 44.45 6.34
C ASP A 149 -34.20 44.99 4.91
N ALA A 150 -35.43 45.19 4.42
CA ALA A 150 -35.68 45.64 3.05
C ALA A 150 -34.93 46.94 2.71
N GLY A 151 -34.07 46.91 1.70
CA GLY A 151 -33.24 48.04 1.27
C GLY A 151 -31.74 47.77 1.29
N TYR A 152 -31.29 46.73 2.02
CA TYR A 152 -29.89 46.34 2.08
C TYR A 152 -29.27 46.09 0.70
N ARG A 153 -27.94 46.06 0.65
CA ARG A 153 -27.19 45.67 -0.55
C ARG A 153 -26.23 44.53 -0.23
N PHE A 154 -26.30 43.49 -1.04
CA PHE A 154 -25.34 42.41 -1.07
C PHE A 154 -24.84 42.21 -2.50
N VAL A 155 -23.59 42.61 -2.76
CA VAL A 155 -22.94 42.46 -4.07
C VAL A 155 -21.99 41.27 -4.03
N ALA A 156 -22.21 40.28 -4.90
CA ALA A 156 -21.36 39.10 -4.95
C ALA A 156 -21.12 38.63 -6.39
N GLY A 157 -19.94 38.10 -6.68
CA GLY A 157 -19.61 37.61 -8.02
C GLY A 157 -18.12 37.44 -8.26
N CYS A 158 -17.76 36.81 -9.37
CA CYS A 158 -16.37 36.54 -9.74
C CYS A 158 -15.62 35.71 -8.70
N LEU A 159 -16.34 34.81 -8.04
CA LEU A 159 -15.78 33.88 -7.07
C LEU A 159 -15.24 32.66 -7.82
N THR A 160 -14.04 32.23 -7.48
CA THR A 160 -13.51 30.95 -7.98
C THR A 160 -13.69 29.89 -6.90
N VAL A 161 -14.69 29.03 -7.06
CA VAL A 161 -15.03 27.97 -6.09
C VAL A 161 -14.70 26.61 -6.69
N ALA A 162 -13.80 25.88 -6.04
CA ALA A 162 -13.32 24.57 -6.50
C ALA A 162 -12.86 24.59 -7.97
N GLY A 163 -12.19 25.68 -8.38
CA GLY A 163 -11.66 25.87 -9.74
C GLY A 163 -12.66 26.38 -10.77
N ARG A 164 -13.95 26.51 -10.44
CA ARG A 164 -14.97 27.09 -11.33
C ARG A 164 -15.23 28.55 -10.96
N VAL A 165 -15.20 29.43 -11.96
CA VAL A 165 -15.62 30.82 -11.79
C VAL A 165 -17.15 30.87 -11.77
N VAL A 166 -17.71 31.46 -10.73
CA VAL A 166 -19.13 31.62 -10.48
C VAL A 166 -19.53 33.05 -10.86
N THR A 167 -20.44 33.19 -11.82
CA THR A 167 -20.79 34.49 -12.42
C THR A 167 -22.28 34.78 -12.46
N THR A 168 -23.14 33.85 -12.04
CA THR A 168 -24.60 34.01 -12.05
C THR A 168 -25.20 33.88 -10.66
N ALA A 169 -26.39 34.47 -10.44
CA ALA A 169 -27.10 34.36 -9.16
C ALA A 169 -27.42 32.89 -8.80
N ALA A 170 -27.86 32.09 -9.78
CA ALA A 170 -28.15 30.68 -9.56
C ALA A 170 -26.91 29.86 -9.15
N GLU A 171 -25.75 30.16 -9.73
CA GLU A 171 -24.49 29.52 -9.33
C GLU A 171 -24.03 29.97 -7.93
N LEU A 172 -24.27 31.24 -7.55
CA LEU A 172 -24.00 31.73 -6.21
C LEU A 172 -24.89 31.02 -5.18
N ASP A 173 -26.19 30.90 -5.47
CA ASP A 173 -27.15 30.18 -4.63
C ASP A 173 -26.73 28.72 -4.41
N LEU A 174 -26.27 28.03 -5.47
CA LEU A 174 -25.75 26.66 -5.40
C LEU A 174 -24.52 26.52 -4.49
N ASN A 175 -23.79 27.60 -4.25
CA ASN A 175 -22.64 27.65 -3.34
C ASN A 175 -23.02 28.26 -1.98
N GLY A 176 -24.30 28.32 -1.63
CA GLY A 176 -24.80 28.84 -0.34
C GLY A 176 -24.80 30.36 -0.23
N ILE A 177 -24.46 31.09 -1.31
CA ILE A 177 -24.47 32.56 -1.37
C ILE A 177 -25.81 33.01 -1.92
N THR A 178 -26.82 33.06 -1.03
CA THR A 178 -28.18 33.47 -1.36
C THR A 178 -28.45 34.92 -1.00
N ASN A 179 -29.60 35.46 -1.44
CA ASN A 179 -30.04 36.83 -1.13
C ASN A 179 -29.10 37.92 -1.66
N VAL A 180 -28.42 37.64 -2.78
CA VAL A 180 -27.57 38.62 -3.49
C VAL A 180 -28.47 39.65 -4.18
N THR A 181 -28.24 40.93 -3.92
CA THR A 181 -29.01 42.03 -4.53
C THR A 181 -28.43 42.48 -5.86
N ALA A 182 -27.14 42.26 -6.10
CA ALA A 182 -26.47 42.55 -7.36
C ALA A 182 -25.35 41.53 -7.62
N VAL A 183 -25.35 40.91 -8.79
CA VAL A 183 -24.27 40.01 -9.20
C VAL A 183 -23.16 40.82 -9.86
N ALA A 184 -21.94 40.75 -9.33
CA ALA A 184 -20.79 41.47 -9.87
C ALA A 184 -20.34 40.86 -11.20
N VAL A 185 -20.14 41.71 -12.21
CA VAL A 185 -19.59 41.32 -13.52
C VAL A 185 -18.07 41.42 -13.46
N CYS A 186 -17.37 40.38 -13.91
CA CYS A 186 -15.91 40.33 -13.76
C CYS A 186 -15.22 41.34 -14.66
N GLY A 187 -14.44 42.22 -14.03
CA GLY A 187 -13.76 43.33 -14.71
C GLY A 187 -14.56 44.63 -14.77
N GLU A 188 -15.82 44.65 -14.31
CA GLU A 188 -16.60 45.88 -14.14
C GLU A 188 -16.63 46.30 -12.68
N CYS A 189 -16.50 47.60 -12.43
CA CYS A 189 -16.52 48.16 -11.08
C CYS A 189 -17.74 49.03 -10.85
N THR A 190 -18.34 48.90 -9.68
CA THR A 190 -19.57 49.61 -9.31
C THR A 190 -19.41 50.35 -8.01
N LYS A 191 -20.22 51.39 -7.83
CA LYS A 191 -20.19 52.22 -6.61
C LYS A 191 -20.44 51.39 -5.34
N ASP A 192 -21.36 50.43 -5.39
CA ASP A 192 -21.73 49.59 -4.25
C ASP A 192 -20.88 48.31 -4.12
N GLY A 193 -20.13 47.94 -5.16
CA GLY A 193 -19.29 46.74 -5.18
C GLY A 193 -17.83 46.99 -4.79
N ASP A 194 -17.29 48.16 -5.16
CA ASP A 194 -15.84 48.41 -5.11
C ASP A 194 -15.46 49.59 -4.20
N CYS A 195 -16.44 50.43 -3.87
CA CYS A 195 -16.26 51.67 -3.13
C CYS A 195 -17.15 51.73 -1.89
N PHE A 196 -16.76 52.56 -0.92
CA PHE A 196 -17.67 52.95 0.15
C PHE A 196 -18.69 53.96 -0.37
N ALA A 197 -19.86 53.46 -0.78
CA ALA A 197 -20.88 54.22 -1.48
C ALA A 197 -21.28 55.56 -0.80
N PRO A 198 -21.42 55.68 0.54
CA PRO A 198 -21.78 56.93 1.19
C PRO A 198 -20.81 58.09 0.93
N LEU A 199 -19.53 57.80 0.67
CA LEU A 199 -18.48 58.79 0.44
C LEU A 199 -17.88 58.73 -0.97
N THR A 200 -18.61 58.14 -1.93
CA THR A 200 -18.17 58.03 -3.33
C THR A 200 -19.06 58.86 -4.25
N THR A 201 -18.46 59.76 -5.04
CA THR A 201 -19.17 60.61 -6.02
C THR A 201 -19.29 59.95 -7.38
N ALA A 202 -18.25 59.26 -7.84
CA ALA A 202 -18.22 58.56 -9.12
C ALA A 202 -17.25 57.37 -9.09
N VAL A 203 -17.43 56.43 -10.02
CA VAL A 203 -16.47 55.35 -10.31
C VAL A 203 -16.03 55.51 -11.76
N ILE A 204 -14.74 55.75 -12.00
CA ILE A 204 -14.18 55.97 -13.34
C ILE A 204 -12.96 55.06 -13.48
N ASP A 205 -12.91 54.25 -14.54
CA ASP A 205 -11.83 53.27 -14.78
C ASP A 205 -11.51 52.42 -13.55
N CYS A 206 -12.54 51.89 -12.88
CA CYS A 206 -12.40 51.11 -11.64
C CYS A 206 -11.74 51.84 -10.46
N LYS A 207 -11.74 53.19 -10.47
CA LYS A 207 -11.26 54.01 -9.35
C LYS A 207 -12.41 54.80 -8.73
N CYS A 208 -12.48 54.76 -7.41
CA CYS A 208 -13.46 55.49 -6.63
C CYS A 208 -13.04 56.96 -6.50
N GLN A 209 -13.91 57.89 -6.92
CA GLN A 209 -13.74 59.31 -6.65
C GLN A 209 -14.45 59.66 -5.34
N CYS A 210 -13.70 60.20 -4.38
CA CYS A 210 -14.20 60.42 -3.04
C CYS A 210 -14.90 61.77 -2.88
N ALA A 211 -16.02 61.76 -2.16
CA ALA A 211 -16.63 62.95 -1.59
C ALA A 211 -15.76 63.51 -0.46
N ALA A 212 -16.08 64.73 0.00
CA ALA A 212 -15.44 65.30 1.19
C ALA A 212 -15.57 64.33 2.39
N GLY A 213 -14.44 64.04 3.04
CA GLY A 213 -14.35 63.09 4.17
C GLY A 213 -14.08 61.64 3.75
N GLY A 214 -14.11 61.31 2.46
CA GLY A 214 -13.67 60.00 1.96
C GLY A 214 -12.15 59.94 1.80
N HIS A 215 -11.54 58.82 2.19
CA HIS A 215 -10.10 58.60 2.16
C HIS A 215 -9.72 57.33 1.38
N GLY A 216 -8.56 57.36 0.72
CA GLY A 216 -7.97 56.20 0.05
C GLY A 216 -8.59 55.85 -1.31
N ASP A 217 -8.22 54.67 -1.80
CA ASP A 217 -8.60 54.10 -3.09
C ASP A 217 -10.08 53.70 -3.20
N VAL A 218 -10.73 53.47 -2.06
CA VAL A 218 -12.14 53.06 -1.97
C VAL A 218 -13.02 54.03 -1.16
N CYS A 219 -12.52 55.23 -0.85
CA CYS A 219 -13.27 56.30 -0.18
C CYS A 219 -13.81 55.96 1.22
N VAL A 220 -13.02 55.28 2.04
CA VAL A 220 -13.38 54.96 3.44
C VAL A 220 -13.52 56.21 4.33
N PRO A 221 -14.30 56.14 5.44
CA PRO A 221 -14.64 57.28 6.29
C PRO A 221 -13.55 57.76 7.27
N ALA A 222 -12.45 57.01 7.41
CA ALA A 222 -11.32 57.37 8.26
C ALA A 222 -10.01 57.41 7.47
N PRO A 223 -9.02 58.21 7.90
CA PRO A 223 -7.74 58.31 7.20
C PRO A 223 -7.05 56.96 7.01
N VAL A 224 -6.59 56.72 5.77
CA VAL A 224 -5.71 55.60 5.44
C VAL A 224 -4.29 55.97 5.86
N PRO A 225 -3.59 55.16 6.68
CA PRO A 225 -2.22 55.45 7.07
C PRO A 225 -1.33 55.64 5.85
N ALA A 226 -0.53 56.71 5.83
CA ALA A 226 0.53 56.88 4.83
C ALA A 226 1.54 55.75 5.01
N GLY A 227 1.52 54.79 4.09
CA GLY A 227 2.48 53.68 4.08
C GLY A 227 3.62 54.01 3.14
N PRO A 228 4.80 53.41 3.34
CA PRO A 228 5.79 53.38 2.26
C PRO A 228 5.09 52.83 1.00
N PRO A 229 5.42 53.37 -0.19
CA PRO A 229 4.95 52.75 -1.43
C PRO A 229 5.28 51.27 -1.39
N PRO A 230 4.46 50.39 -2.01
CA PRO A 230 4.80 48.98 -2.10
C PRO A 230 6.26 48.89 -2.55
N LEU A 231 7.08 48.20 -1.76
CA LEU A 231 8.47 47.96 -2.15
C LEU A 231 8.42 47.42 -3.59
N PRO A 232 9.21 47.96 -4.53
CA PRO A 232 9.36 47.30 -5.83
C PRO A 232 9.71 45.84 -5.51
N PRO A 233 9.16 44.85 -6.24
CA PRO A 233 9.36 43.45 -5.90
C PRO A 233 10.86 43.20 -5.77
N SER A 234 11.32 43.11 -4.52
CA SER A 234 12.74 43.10 -4.14
C SER A 234 13.21 41.68 -3.82
N SER A 235 12.31 40.71 -3.95
CA SER A 235 12.65 39.40 -4.44
C SER A 235 12.61 39.45 -5.97
N PRO A 236 13.54 38.79 -6.70
CA PRO A 236 13.19 38.31 -8.04
C PRO A 236 11.82 37.63 -7.90
N PRO A 237 10.92 37.67 -8.90
CA PRO A 237 9.81 36.71 -8.89
C PRO A 237 10.47 35.36 -8.58
N PRO A 238 9.96 34.58 -7.60
CA PRO A 238 10.56 33.27 -7.30
C PRO A 238 10.82 32.64 -8.66
N LEU A 239 12.10 32.34 -8.95
CA LEU A 239 12.58 31.89 -10.27
C LEU A 239 11.42 31.12 -10.88
N PRO A 240 10.83 31.57 -12.02
CA PRO A 240 9.57 31.03 -12.49
C PRO A 240 9.73 29.53 -12.41
N SER A 241 8.96 28.91 -11.51
CA SER A 241 9.04 27.47 -11.28
C SER A 241 9.03 26.86 -12.67
N PRO A 242 10.07 26.06 -13.03
CA PRO A 242 10.36 25.70 -14.40
C PRO A 242 9.04 25.37 -15.08
N PRO A 243 8.72 26.01 -16.22
CA PRO A 243 7.36 25.99 -16.77
C PRO A 243 6.90 24.55 -16.77
N ALA A 244 5.86 24.28 -16.00
CA ALA A 244 5.34 22.94 -15.86
C ALA A 244 5.11 22.38 -17.27
N PRO A 245 5.47 21.11 -17.55
CA PRO A 245 5.25 20.53 -18.85
C PRO A 245 3.82 20.83 -19.29
N PRO A 246 3.60 21.35 -20.52
CA PRO A 246 2.25 21.62 -20.99
C PRO A 246 1.41 20.35 -20.86
N PRO A 247 0.11 20.48 -20.54
CA PRO A 247 -0.75 19.30 -20.43
C PRO A 247 -0.70 18.50 -21.73
N PRO A 248 -0.74 17.15 -21.65
CA PRO A 248 -0.58 16.31 -22.83
C PRO A 248 -1.73 16.55 -23.81
N PRO A 249 -1.49 16.40 -25.13
CA PRO A 249 -2.55 16.32 -26.12
C PRO A 249 -3.62 15.30 -25.71
N VAL A 250 -4.87 15.52 -26.14
CA VAL A 250 -5.98 14.61 -25.83
C VAL A 250 -5.62 13.19 -26.30
N GLY A 251 -5.64 12.22 -25.37
CA GLY A 251 -5.28 10.83 -25.63
C GLY A 251 -3.83 10.46 -25.28
N GLU A 252 -2.95 11.44 -25.02
CA GLU A 252 -1.55 11.20 -24.63
C GLU A 252 -1.35 11.26 -23.10
N CYS A 253 -0.20 10.75 -22.64
CA CYS A 253 0.21 10.76 -21.24
C CYS A 253 1.56 11.46 -21.08
N ILE A 254 1.73 12.23 -20.01
CA ILE A 254 3.07 12.62 -19.55
C ILE A 254 3.70 11.36 -18.96
N SER A 255 4.86 10.93 -19.46
CA SER A 255 5.46 9.67 -19.03
C SER A 255 6.95 9.68 -18.74
N ASP A 256 7.37 8.67 -17.96
CA ASP A 256 8.77 8.24 -17.76
C ASP A 256 9.73 9.35 -17.30
N MET A 257 9.26 10.20 -16.37
CA MET A 257 10.03 11.34 -15.85
C MET A 257 9.84 11.56 -14.34
N ALA A 258 10.77 12.28 -13.72
CA ALA A 258 10.59 12.85 -12.39
C ALA A 258 9.95 14.24 -12.49
N TYR A 259 8.84 14.45 -11.80
CA TYR A 259 8.12 15.72 -11.75
C TYR A 259 8.78 16.67 -10.74
N PRO A 260 8.90 17.97 -11.02
CA PRO A 260 9.48 18.93 -10.07
C PRO A 260 8.62 19.07 -8.81
N GLU A 261 9.23 19.29 -7.65
CA GLU A 261 8.52 19.55 -6.38
C GLU A 261 7.80 20.91 -6.44
N VAL A 262 6.49 20.88 -6.72
CA VAL A 262 5.67 22.09 -6.87
C VAL A 262 4.23 21.84 -6.41
N ALA A 263 3.56 22.87 -5.88
CA ALA A 263 2.12 22.87 -5.70
C ALA A 263 1.45 23.41 -6.98
N GLN A 264 0.72 22.55 -7.70
CA GLN A 264 0.09 22.88 -8.97
C GLN A 264 -1.37 22.42 -9.01
N ALA A 265 -2.20 23.19 -9.72
CA ALA A 265 -3.54 22.81 -10.09
C ALA A 265 -3.65 22.57 -11.62
N VAL A 266 -4.32 21.49 -12.02
CA VAL A 266 -4.53 21.05 -13.41
C VAL A 266 -6.02 20.73 -13.66
N GLY A 267 -6.41 20.51 -14.92
CA GLY A 267 -7.77 20.10 -15.29
C GLY A 267 -8.65 21.22 -15.86
N SER A 268 -8.35 22.49 -15.58
CA SER A 268 -9.15 23.62 -16.10
C SER A 268 -9.19 23.63 -17.63
N GLY A 269 -10.40 23.49 -18.19
CA GLY A 269 -10.67 23.43 -19.63
C GLY A 269 -10.34 22.10 -20.30
N LEU A 270 -9.87 21.09 -19.57
CA LEU A 270 -9.47 19.80 -20.12
C LEU A 270 -10.62 18.77 -20.07
N SER A 271 -10.66 17.90 -21.08
CA SER A 271 -11.42 16.64 -21.10
C SER A 271 -10.53 15.40 -20.92
N TRP A 272 -9.21 15.57 -20.90
CA TRP A 272 -8.25 14.47 -20.80
C TRP A 272 -7.03 14.90 -19.97
N LEU A 273 -6.60 14.05 -19.05
CA LEU A 273 -5.38 14.21 -18.28
C LEU A 273 -4.78 12.82 -18.01
N CYS A 274 -3.52 12.57 -18.37
CA CYS A 274 -2.88 11.29 -18.11
C CYS A 274 -1.42 11.45 -17.68
N TYR A 275 -1.04 10.73 -16.63
CA TYR A 275 0.34 10.55 -16.16
C TYR A 275 0.67 9.05 -16.11
N ARG A 276 1.80 8.65 -16.68
CA ARG A 276 2.26 7.25 -16.71
C ARG A 276 3.71 7.12 -16.27
N ASN A 277 4.04 6.25 -15.31
CA ASN A 277 5.43 6.06 -14.83
C ASN A 277 6.13 7.37 -14.39
N VAL A 278 5.37 8.33 -13.84
CA VAL A 278 5.93 9.62 -13.37
C VAL A 278 6.26 9.54 -11.87
N THR A 279 7.37 10.14 -11.45
CA THR A 279 7.74 10.22 -10.02
C THR A 279 7.46 11.62 -9.46
N PHE A 280 6.59 11.71 -8.45
CA PHE A 280 6.29 12.89 -7.65
C PHE A 280 6.93 12.75 -6.26
N SER A 281 7.75 13.71 -5.82
CA SER A 281 8.51 13.60 -4.58
C SER A 281 8.62 14.96 -3.88
N GLY A 282 8.61 14.93 -2.54
CA GLY A 282 8.82 16.10 -1.69
C GLY A 282 7.53 16.61 -1.01
N GLY A 283 7.67 17.23 0.15
CA GLY A 283 6.54 17.70 0.96
C GLY A 283 5.84 18.94 0.40
N GLY A 284 6.51 19.70 -0.47
CA GLY A 284 5.91 20.79 -1.25
C GLY A 284 5.19 20.31 -2.52
N MET A 285 5.36 19.05 -2.91
CA MET A 285 4.73 18.50 -4.11
C MET A 285 3.25 18.22 -3.88
N SER A 286 2.39 18.98 -4.55
CA SER A 286 0.94 18.77 -4.52
C SER A 286 0.35 18.95 -5.90
N LEU A 287 -0.17 17.88 -6.49
CA LEU A 287 -0.91 17.92 -7.75
C LEU A 287 -2.41 17.91 -7.47
N THR A 288 -3.07 19.03 -7.75
CA THR A 288 -4.51 19.18 -7.59
C THR A 288 -5.21 19.07 -8.94
N VAL A 289 -6.07 18.08 -9.11
CA VAL A 289 -6.95 17.97 -10.27
C VAL A 289 -8.26 18.72 -9.95
N LEU A 290 -8.48 19.86 -10.61
CA LEU A 290 -9.66 20.70 -10.47
C LEU A 290 -10.79 20.20 -11.37
N ILE A 291 -11.60 19.26 -10.87
CA ILE A 291 -12.73 18.68 -11.63
C ILE A 291 -13.74 19.76 -12.02
N GLY A 292 -13.98 20.75 -11.15
CA GLY A 292 -14.89 21.87 -11.46
C GLY A 292 -14.47 22.72 -12.64
N GLY A 293 -13.19 22.70 -13.01
CA GLY A 293 -12.67 23.39 -14.18
C GLY A 293 -12.72 22.55 -15.46
N MET A 294 -12.91 21.23 -15.37
CA MET A 294 -12.95 20.34 -16.53
C MET A 294 -14.22 20.56 -17.36
N LYS A 295 -14.15 20.23 -18.66
CA LYS A 295 -15.25 20.40 -19.62
C LYS A 295 -15.28 19.26 -20.62
N GLY A 296 -16.46 18.94 -21.15
CA GLY A 296 -16.66 17.98 -22.24
C GLY A 296 -17.71 16.92 -21.92
N ASP A 297 -18.23 16.23 -22.94
CA ASP A 297 -19.24 15.18 -22.77
C ASP A 297 -18.70 13.99 -21.94
N VAL A 298 -17.42 13.66 -22.14
CA VAL A 298 -16.68 12.67 -21.35
C VAL A 298 -15.34 13.29 -20.96
N ALA A 299 -15.00 13.21 -19.67
CA ALA A 299 -13.68 13.59 -19.17
C ALA A 299 -12.95 12.41 -18.53
N ASN A 300 -11.66 12.24 -18.85
CA ASN A 300 -10.85 11.14 -18.33
C ASN A 300 -9.59 11.67 -17.62
N VAL A 301 -9.32 11.15 -16.42
CA VAL A 301 -8.14 11.45 -15.62
C VAL A 301 -7.46 10.15 -15.24
N THR A 302 -6.22 9.94 -15.66
CA THR A 302 -5.50 8.67 -15.42
C THR A 302 -4.14 8.89 -14.78
N PHE A 303 -3.84 8.12 -13.74
CA PHE A 303 -2.52 7.96 -13.12
C PHE A 303 -2.17 6.48 -13.15
N ASP A 304 -1.17 6.11 -13.95
CA ASP A 304 -0.82 4.73 -14.27
C ASP A 304 0.66 4.47 -13.94
N GLY A 305 0.97 3.57 -13.01
CA GLY A 305 2.36 3.23 -12.67
C GLY A 305 3.18 4.38 -12.05
N CYS A 306 2.56 5.46 -11.57
CA CYS A 306 3.29 6.60 -11.01
C CYS A 306 3.79 6.32 -9.58
N THR A 307 4.87 6.98 -9.19
CA THR A 307 5.43 6.92 -7.83
C THR A 307 5.23 8.25 -7.13
N TRP A 308 4.59 8.24 -5.96
CA TRP A 308 4.40 9.37 -5.06
C TRP A 308 5.18 9.12 -3.78
N ARG A 309 6.07 10.02 -3.39
CA ARG A 309 6.90 9.82 -2.19
C ARG A 309 7.24 11.08 -1.41
N ASP A 310 7.76 10.88 -0.21
CA ASP A 310 8.40 11.93 0.62
C ASP A 310 7.48 13.09 1.02
N GLY A 311 6.17 12.85 1.12
CA GLY A 311 5.16 13.85 1.49
C GLY A 311 4.30 14.34 0.33
N ALA A 312 4.54 13.85 -0.90
CA ALA A 312 3.78 14.25 -2.07
C ALA A 312 2.27 13.98 -1.95
N LEU A 313 1.45 14.85 -2.53
CA LEU A 313 -0.01 14.81 -2.47
C LEU A 313 -0.65 14.76 -3.87
N LEU A 314 -1.49 13.77 -4.11
CA LEU A 314 -2.47 13.77 -5.20
C LEU A 314 -3.85 14.16 -4.66
N LEU A 315 -4.37 15.30 -5.08
CA LEU A 315 -5.67 15.83 -4.67
C LEU A 315 -6.65 15.84 -5.84
N LEU A 316 -7.74 15.09 -5.72
CA LEU A 316 -8.87 15.12 -6.66
C LEU A 316 -9.94 16.03 -6.07
N LEU A 317 -10.05 17.26 -6.56
CA LEU A 317 -11.02 18.24 -6.06
C LEU A 317 -12.29 18.19 -6.90
N GLY A 318 -13.32 17.54 -6.36
CA GLY A 318 -14.64 17.46 -6.96
C GLY A 318 -15.41 18.78 -6.92
N ASN A 319 -16.22 19.01 -7.95
CA ASN A 319 -17.32 19.97 -7.93
C ASN A 319 -18.56 19.30 -8.58
N ALA A 320 -19.65 19.14 -7.82
CA ALA A 320 -20.86 18.45 -8.30
C ALA A 320 -21.53 19.14 -9.50
N ASN A 321 -21.21 20.43 -9.71
CA ASN A 321 -21.72 21.24 -10.80
C ASN A 321 -20.68 21.40 -11.94
N ALA A 322 -19.68 20.53 -12.04
CA ALA A 322 -18.73 20.56 -13.15
C ALA A 322 -19.46 20.41 -14.50
N ALA A 323 -18.99 21.11 -15.53
CA ALA A 323 -19.60 21.08 -16.88
C ALA A 323 -19.12 19.86 -17.69
N VAL A 324 -19.24 18.69 -17.08
CA VAL A 324 -18.80 17.39 -17.63
C VAL A 324 -20.02 16.46 -17.68
N GLY A 325 -20.23 15.79 -18.81
CA GLY A 325 -21.34 14.83 -18.94
C GLY A 325 -21.11 13.54 -18.13
N SER A 326 -19.93 12.93 -18.30
CA SER A 326 -19.46 11.77 -17.56
C SER A 326 -17.96 11.90 -17.24
N LEU A 327 -17.55 11.41 -16.06
CA LEU A 327 -16.18 11.59 -15.57
C LEU A 327 -15.58 10.25 -15.16
N ASN A 328 -14.45 9.87 -15.73
CA ASN A 328 -13.70 8.68 -15.32
C ASN A 328 -12.36 9.08 -14.73
N ILE A 329 -12.11 8.70 -13.48
CA ILE A 329 -10.83 8.90 -12.80
C ILE A 329 -10.25 7.52 -12.49
N VAL A 330 -9.06 7.23 -13.01
CA VAL A 330 -8.36 5.95 -12.82
C VAL A 330 -7.01 6.21 -12.17
N VAL A 331 -6.81 5.69 -10.96
CA VAL A 331 -5.53 5.66 -10.26
C VAL A 331 -5.14 4.19 -10.15
N THR A 332 -4.26 3.73 -11.03
CA THR A 332 -3.91 2.30 -11.16
C THR A 332 -2.41 2.02 -11.13
N GLY A 333 -2.01 0.95 -10.45
CA GLY A 333 -0.61 0.49 -10.43
C GLY A 333 0.38 1.47 -9.79
N ASN A 334 -0.09 2.48 -9.05
CA ASN A 334 0.78 3.52 -8.47
C ASN A 334 1.39 3.07 -7.14
N THR A 335 2.54 3.63 -6.80
CA THR A 335 3.18 3.47 -5.47
C THR A 335 3.11 4.78 -4.70
N PHE A 336 2.49 4.78 -3.52
CA PHE A 336 2.47 5.90 -2.57
C PHE A 336 3.30 5.54 -1.35
N ARG A 337 4.48 6.14 -1.17
CA ARG A 337 5.39 5.90 -0.03
C ARG A 337 5.57 7.17 0.80
N ASP A 338 4.94 7.21 1.97
CA ASP A 338 4.80 8.45 2.75
C ASP A 338 4.21 9.59 1.93
N ALA A 339 3.26 9.25 1.06
CA ALA A 339 2.52 10.16 0.19
C ALA A 339 1.01 9.91 0.33
N LEU A 340 0.20 10.90 -0.07
CA LEU A 340 -1.22 10.93 0.22
C LEU A 340 -2.07 11.03 -1.06
N LEU A 341 -3.08 10.17 -1.16
CA LEU A 341 -4.18 10.33 -2.11
C LEU A 341 -5.38 10.96 -1.41
N SER A 342 -5.99 11.97 -2.03
CA SER A 342 -7.14 12.65 -1.43
C SER A 342 -8.23 13.05 -2.42
N PRO A 343 -9.31 12.26 -2.52
CA PRO A 343 -10.57 12.71 -3.09
C PRO A 343 -11.31 13.64 -2.12
N LYS A 344 -11.68 14.85 -2.57
CA LYS A 344 -12.34 15.87 -1.76
C LYS A 344 -13.54 16.47 -2.47
N GLY A 345 -14.64 16.64 -1.75
CA GLY A 345 -15.85 17.33 -2.23
C GLY A 345 -16.82 16.45 -3.02
N GLY A 346 -17.85 17.08 -3.57
CA GLY A 346 -18.86 16.41 -4.40
C GLY A 346 -18.42 16.31 -5.85
N PHE A 347 -18.68 15.17 -6.49
CA PHE A 347 -18.36 14.91 -7.89
C PHE A 347 -19.62 15.03 -8.77
N PRO A 348 -19.48 15.38 -10.06
CA PRO A 348 -20.62 15.49 -10.97
C PRO A 348 -21.34 14.13 -11.14
N PRO A 349 -22.59 14.13 -11.65
CA PRO A 349 -23.28 12.90 -12.04
C PRO A 349 -22.44 12.01 -12.97
N HIS A 350 -22.72 10.71 -12.98
CA HIS A 350 -22.01 9.74 -13.84
C HIS A 350 -20.48 9.78 -13.69
N THR A 351 -20.01 9.91 -12.45
CA THR A 351 -18.58 9.84 -12.12
C THR A 351 -18.19 8.41 -11.75
N ASN A 352 -17.10 7.90 -12.32
CA ASN A 352 -16.47 6.65 -11.94
C ASN A 352 -15.04 6.91 -11.43
N ILE A 353 -14.80 6.71 -10.14
CA ILE A 353 -13.48 6.82 -9.51
C ILE A 353 -12.97 5.40 -9.21
N THR A 354 -11.96 4.94 -9.95
CA THR A 354 -11.34 3.63 -9.78
C THR A 354 -9.94 3.78 -9.22
N ILE A 355 -9.72 3.26 -8.02
CA ILE A 355 -8.42 3.21 -7.36
C ILE A 355 -8.04 1.73 -7.25
N SER A 356 -7.21 1.24 -8.17
CA SER A 356 -6.96 -0.19 -8.33
C SER A 356 -5.50 -0.59 -8.37
N GLY A 357 -5.13 -1.71 -7.73
CA GLY A 357 -3.77 -2.24 -7.85
C GLY A 357 -2.67 -1.29 -7.37
N ASN A 358 -2.98 -0.32 -6.51
CA ASN A 358 -1.99 0.61 -5.98
C ASN A 358 -1.39 0.07 -4.67
N ARG A 359 -0.15 0.47 -4.39
CA ARG A 359 0.54 0.16 -3.14
C ARG A 359 0.69 1.44 -2.32
N PHE A 360 0.12 1.46 -1.11
CA PHE A 360 0.26 2.55 -0.16
C PHE A 360 1.11 2.09 1.03
N THR A 361 2.17 2.83 1.35
CA THR A 361 3.04 2.58 2.50
C THR A 361 3.16 3.87 3.30
N VAL A 362 2.74 3.84 4.57
CA VAL A 362 2.80 5.00 5.47
C VAL A 362 3.60 4.66 6.72
N THR A 363 4.73 5.34 6.87
CA THR A 363 5.68 5.23 7.97
C THR A 363 5.65 6.44 8.92
N ARG A 364 5.01 7.54 8.50
CA ARG A 364 4.85 8.76 9.31
C ARG A 364 3.55 9.48 9.01
N LEU A 365 3.18 10.41 9.88
CA LEU A 365 2.10 11.35 9.61
C LEU A 365 2.50 12.25 8.43
N ILE A 366 1.63 12.33 7.41
CA ILE A 366 1.80 13.23 6.27
C ILE A 366 0.98 14.49 6.58
N PRO A 367 1.61 15.60 7.01
CA PRO A 367 0.89 16.80 7.39
C PRO A 367 0.22 17.39 6.15
N ARG A 368 -1.08 17.69 6.28
CA ARG A 368 -1.82 18.46 5.28
C ARG A 368 -2.43 19.69 5.91
N SER A 369 -1.96 20.85 5.45
CA SER A 369 -2.47 22.17 5.84
C SER A 369 -3.99 22.20 5.72
N GLY A 370 -4.66 22.68 6.78
CA GLY A 370 -6.11 22.86 6.79
C GLY A 370 -6.96 21.59 6.98
N LEU A 371 -6.40 20.39 7.17
CA LEU A 371 -7.20 19.21 7.56
C LEU A 371 -7.02 18.82 9.02
N GLY A 372 -5.82 18.98 9.57
CA GLY A 372 -5.52 18.62 10.97
C GLY A 372 -5.53 17.11 11.17
N LEU A 373 -4.86 16.38 10.28
CA LEU A 373 -4.73 14.93 10.36
C LEU A 373 -4.01 14.56 11.66
N GLY A 374 -4.72 13.88 12.56
CA GLY A 374 -4.18 13.37 13.82
C GLY A 374 -3.60 11.96 13.71
N ARG A 375 -3.71 11.31 12.55
CA ARG A 375 -3.33 9.91 12.33
C ARG A 375 -2.65 9.73 10.97
N PRO A 376 -1.58 8.90 10.87
CA PRO A 376 -1.01 8.51 9.60
C PRO A 376 -2.09 7.83 8.73
N SER A 377 -2.23 8.25 7.47
CA SER A 377 -3.27 7.74 6.59
C SER A 377 -2.82 7.64 5.13
N CYS A 378 -3.25 6.58 4.44
CA CYS A 378 -2.91 6.35 3.02
C CYS A 378 -3.82 7.15 2.09
N VAL A 379 -5.13 7.13 2.39
CA VAL A 379 -6.15 7.88 1.66
C VAL A 379 -6.95 8.71 2.64
N VAL A 380 -7.05 10.02 2.37
CA VAL A 380 -7.81 10.95 3.18
C VAL A 380 -8.90 11.59 2.34
N MET A 381 -10.14 11.44 2.75
CA MET A 381 -11.28 12.05 2.10
C MET A 381 -11.90 13.11 3.00
N ASN A 382 -12.38 14.20 2.42
CA ASN A 382 -13.20 15.17 3.14
C ASN A 382 -14.41 15.52 2.28
N GLY A 383 -15.59 15.09 2.74
CA GLY A 383 -16.87 15.36 2.10
C GLY A 383 -16.96 14.74 0.72
N LEU A 384 -16.40 13.54 0.54
CA LEU A 384 -16.58 12.78 -0.70
C LEU A 384 -18.07 12.51 -0.88
N ALA A 385 -18.64 13.11 -1.93
CA ALA A 385 -20.04 12.89 -2.30
C ALA A 385 -20.12 12.45 -3.77
N ILE A 386 -20.75 11.30 -3.99
CA ILE A 386 -21.06 10.76 -5.32
C ILE A 386 -22.56 10.59 -5.47
N SER A 387 -23.09 10.93 -6.64
CA SER A 387 -24.53 10.95 -6.90
C SER A 387 -24.87 10.55 -8.34
N ASN A 388 -26.12 10.13 -8.57
CA ASN A 388 -26.75 9.95 -9.88
C ASN A 388 -25.96 8.99 -10.78
N GLY A 389 -25.93 7.70 -10.41
CA GLY A 389 -25.27 6.67 -11.21
C GLY A 389 -23.74 6.77 -11.16
N SER A 390 -23.18 7.17 -10.02
CA SER A 390 -21.73 7.30 -9.83
C SER A 390 -21.14 6.14 -9.02
N ALA A 391 -19.84 5.91 -9.16
CA ALA A 391 -19.10 4.87 -8.45
C ALA A 391 -17.76 5.39 -7.91
N ALA A 392 -17.38 4.94 -6.72
CA ALA A 392 -16.03 5.09 -6.19
C ALA A 392 -15.54 3.75 -5.64
N VAL A 393 -14.54 3.15 -6.28
CA VAL A 393 -14.13 1.76 -6.08
C VAL A 393 -12.64 1.67 -5.73
N PHE A 394 -12.35 1.03 -4.61
CA PHE A 394 -11.02 0.61 -4.20
C PHE A 394 -10.88 -0.90 -4.41
N SER A 395 -10.08 -1.32 -5.39
CA SER A 395 -9.95 -2.74 -5.74
C SER A 395 -8.52 -3.24 -5.83
N GLY A 396 -8.18 -4.35 -5.19
CA GLY A 396 -6.85 -4.97 -5.33
C GLY A 396 -5.68 -4.11 -4.86
N ASN A 397 -5.90 -3.12 -4.00
CA ASN A 397 -4.82 -2.29 -3.45
C ASN A 397 -4.16 -2.97 -2.25
N VAL A 398 -2.91 -2.60 -2.00
CA VAL A 398 -2.16 -2.99 -0.80
C VAL A 398 -1.97 -1.76 0.08
N PHE A 399 -2.45 -1.83 1.32
CA PHE A 399 -2.27 -0.78 2.33
C PHE A 399 -1.34 -1.28 3.43
N GLN A 400 -0.23 -0.58 3.63
CA GLN A 400 0.78 -0.92 4.63
C GLN A 400 1.05 0.27 5.55
N SER A 401 1.07 0.01 6.85
CA SER A 401 1.57 0.97 7.82
C SER A 401 2.47 0.29 8.84
N VAL A 402 3.57 0.94 9.20
CA VAL A 402 4.49 0.51 10.27
C VAL A 402 4.25 1.24 11.59
N THR A 403 3.35 2.23 11.59
CA THR A 403 2.99 3.03 12.76
C THR A 403 1.70 2.55 13.41
N ALA A 404 1.68 2.49 14.74
CA ALA A 404 0.44 2.27 15.49
C ALA A 404 -0.55 3.45 15.29
N SER A 405 -1.83 3.20 15.57
CA SER A 405 -2.90 4.21 15.48
C SER A 405 -3.10 4.81 14.07
N SER A 406 -2.73 4.05 13.03
CA SER A 406 -2.86 4.46 11.63
C SER A 406 -4.21 4.08 11.02
N SER A 407 -4.52 4.69 9.87
CA SER A 407 -5.70 4.35 9.06
C SER A 407 -5.36 4.14 7.59
N ALA A 408 -6.04 3.22 6.92
CA ALA A 408 -5.85 3.06 5.47
C ALA A 408 -6.68 4.11 4.72
N ILE A 409 -7.97 4.16 5.02
CA ILE A 409 -8.92 5.13 4.48
C ILE A 409 -9.48 5.95 5.65
N TYR A 410 -9.31 7.26 5.59
CA TYR A 410 -9.80 8.18 6.61
C TYR A 410 -10.69 9.26 6.00
N VAL A 411 -11.98 9.23 6.32
CA VAL A 411 -12.95 10.28 5.98
C VAL A 411 -13.05 11.25 7.16
N ILE A 412 -12.48 12.45 6.99
CA ILE A 412 -12.36 13.46 8.04
C ILE A 412 -13.50 14.47 7.96
N ARG A 413 -14.09 14.77 9.12
CA ARG A 413 -15.13 15.79 9.42
C ARG A 413 -16.48 15.69 8.74
N SER A 414 -16.52 15.43 7.44
CA SER A 414 -17.75 15.42 6.66
C SER A 414 -18.16 13.99 6.35
N ALA A 415 -19.45 13.79 6.08
CA ALA A 415 -19.97 12.48 5.69
C ALA A 415 -19.31 11.96 4.40
N LEU A 416 -19.13 10.64 4.33
CA LEU A 416 -19.12 9.94 3.05
C LEU A 416 -20.57 9.86 2.56
N SER A 417 -20.85 10.46 1.40
CA SER A 417 -22.22 10.53 0.86
C SER A 417 -22.33 9.75 -0.46
N VAL A 418 -23.22 8.76 -0.49
CA VAL A 418 -23.50 7.92 -1.65
C VAL A 418 -24.99 8.01 -1.97
N LEU A 419 -25.33 8.71 -3.05
CA LEU A 419 -26.70 9.15 -3.32
C LEU A 419 -27.17 8.67 -4.69
N TRP A 420 -28.47 8.41 -4.84
CA TRP A 420 -29.16 8.21 -6.12
C TRP A 420 -28.49 7.18 -7.05
N HIS A 421 -28.72 5.89 -6.81
CA HIS A 421 -28.19 4.79 -7.64
C HIS A 421 -26.66 4.80 -7.75
N SER A 422 -25.95 5.11 -6.67
CA SER A 422 -24.48 5.17 -6.65
C SER A 422 -23.88 4.11 -5.72
N VAL A 423 -22.59 3.80 -5.92
CA VAL A 423 -21.86 2.80 -5.12
C VAL A 423 -20.50 3.31 -4.62
N PHE A 424 -20.21 3.08 -3.34
CA PHE A 424 -18.84 3.16 -2.80
C PHE A 424 -18.39 1.76 -2.41
N ALA A 425 -17.28 1.28 -2.98
CA ALA A 425 -16.84 -0.11 -2.81
C ALA A 425 -15.37 -0.22 -2.38
N VAL A 426 -15.10 -1.10 -1.43
CA VAL A 426 -13.74 -1.50 -1.00
C VAL A 426 -13.67 -3.02 -1.12
N VAL A 427 -13.07 -3.49 -2.20
CA VAL A 427 -13.18 -4.89 -2.64
C VAL A 427 -11.81 -5.52 -2.88
N GLY A 428 -11.55 -6.70 -2.31
CA GLY A 428 -10.33 -7.46 -2.64
C GLY A 428 -9.01 -6.76 -2.31
N ASN A 429 -8.98 -5.87 -1.31
CA ASN A 429 -7.76 -5.19 -0.90
C ASN A 429 -7.04 -5.94 0.23
N THR A 430 -5.73 -5.78 0.31
CA THR A 430 -4.89 -6.37 1.35
C THR A 430 -4.39 -5.29 2.32
N PHE A 431 -4.54 -5.54 3.62
CA PHE A 431 -4.16 -4.62 4.69
C PHE A 431 -3.06 -5.23 5.59
N HIS A 432 -1.92 -4.54 5.64
CA HIS A 432 -0.75 -4.81 6.47
C HIS A 432 -0.54 -3.65 7.46
N MET A 433 -1.46 -3.48 8.41
CA MET A 433 -1.43 -2.38 9.36
C MET A 433 -0.71 -2.79 10.64
N ALA A 434 0.30 -2.01 11.07
CA ALA A 434 0.99 -2.22 12.33
C ALA A 434 0.21 -1.62 13.51
N GLY A 435 0.40 -2.24 14.67
CA GLY A 435 -0.19 -1.82 15.94
C GLY A 435 -1.66 -2.19 16.07
N GLY A 436 -2.01 -2.91 17.14
CA GLY A 436 -3.38 -3.30 17.44
C GLY A 436 -4.36 -2.12 17.65
N ASP A 437 -3.87 -0.88 17.66
CA ASP A 437 -4.67 0.35 17.80
C ASP A 437 -5.07 1.00 16.47
N SER A 438 -4.68 0.41 15.34
CA SER A 438 -4.96 0.93 14.00
C SER A 438 -6.41 0.65 13.56
N THR A 439 -6.96 1.50 12.70
CA THR A 439 -8.36 1.40 12.20
C THR A 439 -8.36 1.51 10.68
N LEU A 440 -8.78 0.46 9.96
CA LEU A 440 -8.63 0.44 8.50
C LEU A 440 -9.44 1.54 7.81
N ILE A 441 -10.74 1.58 8.07
CA ILE A 441 -11.68 2.56 7.53
C ILE A 441 -12.21 3.39 8.69
N TYR A 442 -11.76 4.64 8.76
CA TYR A 442 -12.18 5.59 9.78
C TYR A 442 -13.12 6.61 9.15
N LEU A 443 -14.40 6.61 9.54
CA LEU A 443 -15.38 7.60 9.12
C LEU A 443 -15.72 8.51 10.30
N GLU A 444 -15.16 9.71 10.30
CA GLU A 444 -15.34 10.65 11.40
C GLU A 444 -16.75 11.23 11.36
N GLY A 445 -17.08 12.09 10.40
CA GLY A 445 -18.25 12.96 10.53
C GLY A 445 -18.04 14.04 11.60
N SER A 446 -19.12 14.60 12.12
CA SER A 446 -19.09 15.64 13.16
C SER A 446 -20.40 15.68 13.93
N SER A 447 -20.51 16.53 14.95
CA SER A 447 -21.80 16.77 15.62
C SER A 447 -22.88 17.35 14.70
N GLN A 448 -22.48 17.88 13.54
CA GLN A 448 -23.37 18.51 12.56
C GLN A 448 -23.51 17.66 11.27
N SER A 449 -22.71 16.61 11.11
CA SER A 449 -22.71 15.80 9.89
C SER A 449 -22.59 14.32 10.21
N PHE A 450 -23.32 13.49 9.47
CA PHE A 450 -23.19 12.04 9.55
C PHE A 450 -21.74 11.59 9.29
N SER A 451 -21.34 10.44 9.82
CA SER A 451 -20.13 9.74 9.35
C SER A 451 -20.36 9.16 7.95
N LEU A 452 -21.58 8.65 7.73
CA LEU A 452 -21.98 7.97 6.50
C LEU A 452 -23.44 8.33 6.15
N SER A 453 -23.69 8.62 4.88
CA SER A 453 -25.03 8.84 4.32
C SER A 453 -25.20 8.06 3.02
N VAL A 454 -26.01 7.00 3.02
CA VAL A 454 -26.32 6.17 1.84
C VAL A 454 -27.82 6.29 1.55
N MET A 455 -28.18 6.86 0.41
CA MET A 455 -29.58 7.21 0.14
C MET A 455 -30.02 6.91 -1.30
N ASN A 456 -31.31 6.63 -1.45
CA ASN A 456 -32.03 6.51 -2.73
C ASN A 456 -31.42 5.44 -3.64
N ASN A 457 -31.68 4.17 -3.32
CA ASN A 457 -31.21 3.00 -4.07
C ASN A 457 -29.69 2.97 -4.23
N SER A 458 -28.92 3.32 -3.19
CA SER A 458 -27.47 3.34 -3.24
C SER A 458 -26.85 2.26 -2.36
N ALA A 459 -25.56 1.95 -2.56
CA ALA A 459 -24.86 0.97 -1.74
C ALA A 459 -23.45 1.37 -1.30
N VAL A 460 -23.06 0.93 -0.10
CA VAL A 460 -21.67 0.84 0.33
C VAL A 460 -21.31 -0.63 0.48
N VAL A 461 -20.24 -1.08 -0.19
CA VAL A 461 -19.88 -2.50 -0.25
C VAL A 461 -18.43 -2.70 0.18
N ILE A 462 -18.21 -3.48 1.24
CA ILE A 462 -16.89 -3.85 1.74
C ILE A 462 -16.77 -5.36 1.66
N ARG A 463 -16.05 -5.87 0.65
CA ARG A 463 -16.09 -7.28 0.28
C ARG A 463 -14.73 -7.91 0.03
N GLY A 464 -14.51 -9.12 0.54
CA GLY A 464 -13.37 -9.94 0.12
C GLY A 464 -11.99 -9.36 0.47
N ASN A 465 -11.91 -8.49 1.47
CA ASN A 465 -10.64 -7.90 1.88
C ASN A 465 -9.89 -8.79 2.88
N ALA A 466 -8.57 -8.78 2.82
CA ALA A 466 -7.70 -9.56 3.70
C ALA A 466 -6.90 -8.66 4.66
N VAL A 467 -7.00 -8.91 5.95
CA VAL A 467 -6.29 -8.18 7.00
C VAL A 467 -5.31 -9.11 7.70
N THR A 468 -4.03 -8.90 7.45
CA THR A 468 -2.97 -9.86 7.85
C THR A 468 -2.53 -9.73 9.31
N ARG A 469 -2.80 -8.59 9.95
CA ARG A 469 -2.39 -8.28 11.33
C ARG A 469 -3.59 -7.80 12.17
N PRO A 470 -3.56 -7.96 13.50
CA PRO A 470 -4.63 -7.47 14.37
C PRO A 470 -4.80 -5.96 14.27
N VAL A 471 -6.05 -5.51 14.14
CA VAL A 471 -6.43 -4.09 14.10
C VAL A 471 -7.53 -3.80 15.13
N LYS A 472 -7.56 -2.56 15.64
CA LYS A 472 -8.53 -2.13 16.65
C LYS A 472 -9.96 -2.29 16.14
N TYR A 473 -10.17 -1.73 14.94
CA TYR A 473 -11.42 -1.74 14.20
C TYR A 473 -11.13 -1.96 12.72
N PHE A 474 -11.93 -2.78 12.04
CA PHE A 474 -11.93 -2.79 10.58
C PHE A 474 -12.58 -1.49 10.09
N ILE A 475 -13.77 -1.20 10.61
CA ILE A 475 -14.52 0.01 10.29
C ILE A 475 -15.04 0.69 11.55
N LEU A 476 -14.88 2.01 11.60
CA LEU A 476 -15.35 2.86 12.69
C LEU A 476 -16.18 4.01 12.15
N PHE A 477 -17.42 4.15 12.64
CA PHE A 477 -18.24 5.35 12.49
C PHE A 477 -18.19 6.15 13.79
N LEU A 478 -17.56 7.32 13.78
CA LEU A 478 -17.40 8.13 14.98
C LEU A 478 -18.68 8.88 15.38
N TRP A 479 -19.54 9.17 14.41
CA TRP A 479 -20.81 9.89 14.54
C TRP A 479 -21.94 9.10 13.88
N THR A 480 -23.13 9.69 13.85
CA THR A 480 -24.36 9.05 13.35
C THR A 480 -24.18 8.57 11.91
N SER A 481 -24.71 7.38 11.58
CA SER A 481 -24.78 6.87 10.21
C SER A 481 -26.24 6.80 9.73
N ARG A 482 -26.47 6.98 8.43
CA ARG A 482 -27.80 6.96 7.81
C ARG A 482 -27.80 6.13 6.54
N VAL A 483 -28.69 5.14 6.48
CA VAL A 483 -28.97 4.29 5.30
C VAL A 483 -30.46 4.36 5.04
N GLU A 484 -30.87 4.90 3.89
CA GLU A 484 -32.27 5.25 3.67
C GLU A 484 -32.76 5.02 2.23
N SER A 485 -34.08 4.78 2.10
CA SER A 485 -34.80 4.66 0.83
C SER A 485 -34.23 3.55 -0.05
N ARG A 486 -34.46 2.30 0.36
CA ARG A 486 -34.01 1.08 -0.34
C ARG A 486 -32.50 1.05 -0.61
N SER A 487 -31.71 1.57 0.33
CA SER A 487 -30.24 1.58 0.24
C SER A 487 -29.63 0.48 1.11
N ALA A 488 -28.37 0.11 0.82
CA ALA A 488 -27.70 -0.99 1.52
C ALA A 488 -26.28 -0.64 1.97
N VAL A 489 -25.88 -1.16 3.13
CA VAL A 489 -24.46 -1.24 3.55
C VAL A 489 -24.13 -2.72 3.73
N VAL A 490 -23.15 -3.21 2.97
CA VAL A 490 -22.79 -4.63 2.91
C VAL A 490 -21.35 -4.81 3.36
N PHE A 491 -21.15 -5.66 4.35
CA PHE A 491 -19.84 -6.06 4.87
C PHE A 491 -19.71 -7.58 4.76
N HIS A 492 -19.06 -8.06 3.69
CA HIS A 492 -19.17 -9.45 3.26
C HIS A 492 -17.85 -10.14 2.96
N GLY A 493 -17.65 -11.36 3.47
CA GLY A 493 -16.55 -12.21 3.02
C GLY A 493 -15.14 -11.67 3.33
N ASN A 494 -14.99 -10.85 4.38
CA ASN A 494 -13.68 -10.31 4.75
C ASN A 494 -12.95 -11.26 5.71
N ASP A 495 -11.64 -11.44 5.52
CA ASP A 495 -10.75 -12.23 6.40
C ASP A 495 -9.92 -11.28 7.25
N MET A 496 -9.91 -11.48 8.56
CA MET A 496 -9.27 -10.57 9.49
C MET A 496 -8.79 -11.19 10.79
N GLN A 497 -7.88 -10.46 11.43
CA GLN A 497 -7.41 -10.67 12.79
C GLN A 497 -8.10 -9.64 13.71
N GLY A 498 -9.09 -10.04 14.51
CA GLY A 498 -9.80 -9.14 15.41
C GLY A 498 -8.98 -8.75 16.64
N ASN A 499 -9.14 -7.51 17.13
CA ASN A 499 -8.60 -7.07 18.43
C ASN A 499 -9.72 -6.61 19.38
N LEU A 500 -10.35 -5.45 19.11
CA LEU A 500 -11.39 -4.88 19.97
C LEU A 500 -12.79 -5.14 19.41
N ALA A 501 -13.06 -4.64 18.20
CA ALA A 501 -14.27 -4.97 17.45
C ALA A 501 -13.98 -4.94 15.94
N VAL A 502 -14.84 -5.53 15.12
CA VAL A 502 -14.69 -5.47 13.65
C VAL A 502 -15.42 -4.24 13.11
N PHE A 503 -16.71 -4.15 13.40
CA PHE A 503 -17.59 -3.07 12.98
C PHE A 503 -18.02 -2.27 14.19
N TYR A 504 -17.65 -0.99 14.25
CA TYR A 504 -17.94 -0.15 15.42
C TYR A 504 -18.65 1.14 15.01
N SER A 505 -19.80 1.41 15.63
CA SER A 505 -20.48 2.72 15.57
C SER A 505 -20.58 3.30 16.98
N THR A 506 -20.04 4.50 17.21
CA THR A 506 -20.10 5.19 18.50
C THR A 506 -21.39 6.00 18.69
N PHE A 507 -22.13 6.27 17.61
CA PHE A 507 -23.44 6.92 17.64
C PHE A 507 -24.50 6.10 16.88
N ALA A 508 -25.74 6.59 16.94
CA ALA A 508 -26.90 5.91 16.39
C ALA A 508 -26.72 5.52 14.90
N ALA A 509 -27.05 4.28 14.58
CA ALA A 509 -27.16 3.80 13.22
C ALA A 509 -28.62 3.86 12.77
N ASN A 510 -28.93 4.73 11.81
CA ASN A 510 -30.27 4.94 11.30
C ASN A 510 -30.46 4.17 9.98
N ILE A 511 -31.38 3.20 9.95
CA ILE A 511 -31.68 2.39 8.78
C ILE A 511 -33.18 2.48 8.50
N TYR A 512 -33.56 3.20 7.44
CA TYR A 512 -34.94 3.61 7.20
C TYR A 512 -35.45 3.24 5.80
N TYR A 513 -36.75 2.97 5.71
CA TYR A 513 -37.53 2.82 4.48
C TYR A 513 -37.01 1.72 3.55
N ASN A 514 -37.17 0.45 3.96
CA ASN A 514 -36.75 -0.75 3.23
C ASN A 514 -35.25 -0.81 2.95
N SER A 515 -34.44 -0.25 3.85
CA SER A 515 -32.98 -0.27 3.74
C SER A 515 -32.36 -1.45 4.51
N TRP A 516 -31.08 -1.72 4.26
CA TRP A 516 -30.42 -2.91 4.79
C TRP A 516 -28.99 -2.66 5.26
N LEU A 517 -28.66 -3.20 6.43
CA LEU A 517 -27.29 -3.37 6.90
C LEU A 517 -27.00 -4.86 6.98
N GLN A 518 -26.07 -5.35 6.17
CA GLN A 518 -25.67 -6.76 6.13
C GLN A 518 -24.23 -6.95 6.60
N LEU A 519 -24.03 -7.82 7.58
CA LEU A 519 -22.73 -8.30 8.02
C LEU A 519 -22.66 -9.82 7.81
N ASN A 520 -22.15 -10.27 6.66
CA ASN A 520 -22.30 -11.67 6.22
C ASN A 520 -20.97 -12.37 5.87
N GLY A 521 -20.73 -13.57 6.38
CA GLY A 521 -19.70 -14.46 5.82
C GLY A 521 -18.26 -14.04 6.13
N ASN A 522 -18.04 -13.26 7.19
CA ASN A 522 -16.72 -12.77 7.55
C ASN A 522 -15.97 -13.80 8.42
N LEU A 523 -14.67 -13.96 8.19
CA LEU A 523 -13.79 -14.84 8.96
C LEU A 523 -12.94 -14.01 9.91
N CYS A 524 -13.10 -14.24 11.21
CA CYS A 524 -12.32 -13.61 12.26
C CYS A 524 -11.39 -14.65 12.89
N ARG A 525 -10.08 -14.56 12.61
CA ARG A 525 -9.08 -15.53 13.05
C ARG A 525 -8.84 -15.50 14.56
N VAL A 526 -8.96 -14.32 15.15
CA VAL A 526 -8.87 -14.08 16.59
C VAL A 526 -10.14 -13.36 17.01
N SER A 527 -10.83 -13.87 18.04
CA SER A 527 -12.06 -13.28 18.53
C SER A 527 -11.83 -11.88 19.12
N PRO A 528 -12.61 -10.86 18.74
CA PRO A 528 -12.52 -9.53 19.33
C PRO A 528 -12.86 -9.54 20.82
N ARG A 529 -12.27 -8.61 21.59
CA ARG A 529 -12.51 -8.48 23.04
C ARG A 529 -13.92 -8.00 23.39
N ASP A 530 -14.49 -7.09 22.60
CA ASP A 530 -15.82 -6.52 22.88
C ASP A 530 -16.90 -7.32 22.15
N ALA A 531 -16.99 -7.17 20.83
CA ALA A 531 -17.89 -7.92 19.97
C ALA A 531 -17.44 -7.84 18.51
N PHE A 532 -17.98 -8.69 17.63
CA PHE A 532 -17.77 -8.50 16.19
C PHE A 532 -18.38 -7.19 15.70
N ALA A 533 -19.67 -6.94 15.99
CA ALA A 533 -20.34 -5.68 15.68
C ALA A 533 -20.84 -4.97 16.94
N VAL A 534 -20.41 -3.72 17.13
CA VAL A 534 -20.86 -2.84 18.21
C VAL A 534 -21.59 -1.64 17.60
N LEU A 535 -22.88 -1.50 17.90
CA LEU A 535 -23.70 -0.39 17.43
C LEU A 535 -24.21 0.40 18.63
N SER A 536 -23.45 1.41 19.05
CA SER A 536 -23.67 2.19 20.26
C SER A 536 -24.18 3.60 19.93
N PRO A 537 -25.11 4.19 20.71
CA PRO A 537 -25.87 3.53 21.77
C PRO A 537 -27.03 2.69 21.21
N THR A 538 -27.59 3.05 20.04
CA THR A 538 -28.82 2.47 19.50
C THR A 538 -28.75 2.21 18.00
N VAL A 539 -29.58 1.28 17.54
CA VAL A 539 -29.93 1.12 16.12
C VAL A 539 -31.37 1.57 15.93
N ASN A 540 -31.64 2.46 14.98
CA ASN A 540 -33.00 2.90 14.66
C ASN A 540 -33.42 2.23 13.35
N LEU A 541 -34.55 1.52 13.38
CA LEU A 541 -35.04 0.73 12.24
C LEU A 541 -36.48 1.13 11.91
N ARG A 542 -36.71 1.59 10.67
CA ARG A 542 -38.06 1.87 10.13
C ARG A 542 -38.30 1.07 8.86
N ASP A 543 -39.19 0.09 8.91
CA ASP A 543 -39.51 -0.82 7.80
C ASP A 543 -38.23 -1.36 7.14
N SER A 544 -37.20 -1.68 7.93
CA SER A 544 -35.84 -1.95 7.46
C SER A 544 -35.21 -3.09 8.26
N THR A 545 -34.18 -3.69 7.67
CA THR A 545 -33.58 -4.92 8.19
C THR A 545 -32.11 -4.71 8.52
N MET A 546 -31.65 -5.33 9.60
CA MET A 546 -30.24 -5.58 9.85
C MET A 546 -30.01 -7.09 9.91
N SER A 547 -29.00 -7.60 9.20
CA SER A 547 -28.64 -9.02 9.27
C SER A 547 -27.18 -9.25 9.63
N VAL A 548 -26.95 -10.27 10.45
CA VAL A 548 -25.63 -10.74 10.87
C VAL A 548 -25.59 -12.24 10.67
N SER A 549 -24.97 -12.71 9.58
CA SER A 549 -25.10 -14.11 9.17
C SER A 549 -23.79 -14.75 8.69
N GLY A 550 -23.62 -16.06 8.89
CA GLY A 550 -22.50 -16.81 8.31
C GLY A 550 -21.10 -16.40 8.79
N ASN A 551 -20.97 -15.60 9.86
CA ASN A 551 -19.67 -15.14 10.34
C ASN A 551 -19.03 -16.22 11.22
N ARG A 552 -17.70 -16.36 11.14
CA ARG A 552 -16.95 -17.43 11.82
C ARG A 552 -15.78 -16.88 12.64
N PHE A 553 -15.67 -17.31 13.88
CA PHE A 553 -14.48 -17.12 14.72
C PHE A 553 -13.64 -18.41 14.77
N MET A 554 -12.31 -18.35 14.64
CA MET A 554 -11.49 -19.58 14.68
C MET A 554 -11.14 -20.06 16.11
N SER A 555 -10.90 -19.15 17.05
CA SER A 555 -10.58 -19.52 18.44
C SER A 555 -11.14 -18.54 19.45
N ASN A 556 -11.65 -19.06 20.57
CA ASN A 556 -11.85 -18.32 21.80
C ASN A 556 -11.86 -19.26 23.02
N THR A 557 -11.51 -18.73 24.20
CA THR A 557 -11.69 -19.38 25.50
C THR A 557 -13.05 -19.11 26.12
N VAL A 558 -13.76 -18.07 25.64
CA VAL A 558 -15.07 -17.61 26.12
C VAL A 558 -16.01 -17.48 24.92
N SER A 559 -17.33 -17.63 25.08
CA SER A 559 -18.29 -17.38 23.99
C SER A 559 -18.15 -15.94 23.46
N PRO A 560 -17.74 -15.71 22.20
CA PRO A 560 -17.59 -14.37 21.66
C PRO A 560 -18.96 -13.72 21.43
N THR A 561 -19.06 -12.42 21.70
CA THR A 561 -20.25 -11.62 21.36
C THR A 561 -20.24 -11.29 19.87
N MET A 562 -21.30 -11.68 19.16
CA MET A 562 -21.45 -11.44 17.73
C MET A 562 -21.99 -10.03 17.44
N LEU A 563 -22.99 -9.61 18.21
CA LEU A 563 -23.66 -8.32 18.08
C LEU A 563 -23.94 -7.73 19.47
N LEU A 564 -23.53 -6.47 19.66
CA LEU A 564 -23.78 -5.68 20.86
C LEU A 564 -24.51 -4.38 20.50
N ILE A 565 -25.72 -4.21 21.05
CA ILE A 565 -26.51 -2.97 20.98
C ILE A 565 -26.82 -2.55 22.43
N PRO A 566 -26.17 -1.51 22.99
CA PRO A 566 -26.26 -1.23 24.42
C PRO A 566 -27.63 -0.70 24.91
N GLN A 567 -28.35 0.07 24.09
CA GLN A 567 -29.57 0.76 24.48
C GLN A 567 -30.74 0.47 23.53
N SER A 568 -31.95 0.51 24.07
CA SER A 568 -33.18 0.43 23.29
C SER A 568 -33.41 1.70 22.48
N SER A 569 -33.81 1.56 21.22
CA SER A 569 -34.30 2.68 20.42
C SER A 569 -35.76 3.02 20.74
N ARG A 570 -36.09 4.32 20.71
CA ARG A 570 -37.48 4.82 20.69
C ARG A 570 -38.04 4.94 19.28
N ASP A 571 -37.18 4.76 18.28
CA ASP A 571 -37.46 4.95 16.86
C ASP A 571 -37.38 3.61 16.11
N LEU A 572 -38.14 2.64 16.63
CA LEU A 572 -38.32 1.32 16.04
C LEU A 572 -39.74 1.23 15.49
N THR A 573 -39.88 1.02 14.18
CA THR A 573 -41.19 0.85 13.53
C THR A 573 -41.07 -0.22 12.45
N ASN A 574 -41.66 -1.40 12.66
CA ASN A 574 -41.53 -2.56 11.76
C ASN A 574 -40.08 -2.92 11.37
N GLY A 575 -39.12 -2.66 12.28
CA GLY A 575 -37.72 -3.02 12.08
C GLY A 575 -37.45 -4.48 12.45
N ALA A 576 -36.53 -5.13 11.74
CA ALA A 576 -36.13 -6.51 12.02
C ALA A 576 -34.60 -6.64 12.17
N ILE A 577 -34.15 -7.36 13.20
CA ILE A 577 -32.76 -7.82 13.33
C ILE A 577 -32.76 -9.34 13.17
N VAL A 578 -31.98 -9.85 12.22
CA VAL A 578 -31.88 -11.28 11.91
C VAL A 578 -30.44 -11.75 12.07
N ALA A 579 -30.22 -12.73 12.93
CA ALA A 579 -28.94 -13.41 13.08
C ALA A 579 -29.07 -14.86 12.59
N ALA A 580 -28.15 -15.33 11.76
CA ALA A 580 -28.25 -16.69 11.20
C ALA A 580 -26.88 -17.35 11.03
N CYS A 581 -26.71 -18.56 11.56
CA CYS A 581 -25.51 -19.40 11.36
C CYS A 581 -24.17 -18.66 11.61
N ASN A 582 -24.02 -18.04 12.78
CA ASN A 582 -22.72 -17.50 13.21
C ASN A 582 -22.04 -18.52 14.13
N THR A 583 -20.76 -18.79 13.91
CA THR A 583 -20.06 -19.92 14.55
C THR A 583 -18.75 -19.51 15.21
N VAL A 584 -18.35 -20.24 16.25
CA VAL A 584 -17.03 -20.16 16.88
C VAL A 584 -16.40 -21.55 16.87
N SER A 585 -15.18 -21.66 16.36
CA SER A 585 -14.44 -22.92 16.19
C SER A 585 -15.21 -24.02 15.42
N GLY A 586 -16.19 -23.62 14.59
CA GLY A 586 -17.04 -24.54 13.82
C GLY A 586 -18.32 -24.98 14.55
N GLU A 587 -18.55 -24.54 15.78
CA GLU A 587 -19.77 -24.83 16.54
C GLU A 587 -20.63 -23.57 16.72
N GLU A 588 -21.92 -23.79 16.98
CA GLU A 588 -22.85 -22.73 17.39
C GLU A 588 -22.61 -22.40 18.86
N GLY A 589 -22.16 -21.18 19.16
CA GLY A 589 -21.78 -20.80 20.53
C GLY A 589 -21.50 -19.31 20.74
N VAL A 590 -22.03 -18.46 19.86
CA VAL A 590 -21.84 -17.01 19.91
C VAL A 590 -23.00 -16.33 20.65
N GLU A 591 -22.72 -15.20 21.31
CA GLU A 591 -23.70 -14.44 22.11
C GLU A 591 -24.24 -13.21 21.36
N TYR A 592 -25.48 -12.83 21.63
CA TYR A 592 -26.11 -11.61 21.12
C TYR A 592 -26.60 -10.76 22.30
N SER A 593 -25.99 -9.60 22.52
CA SER A 593 -26.35 -8.68 23.59
C SER A 593 -27.17 -7.52 23.01
N VAL A 594 -28.49 -7.75 22.92
CA VAL A 594 -29.44 -6.84 22.27
C VAL A 594 -30.69 -6.65 23.14
N PRO A 595 -31.17 -5.41 23.35
CA PRO A 595 -32.39 -5.12 24.09
C PRO A 595 -33.60 -5.84 23.50
N SER A 596 -34.47 -6.34 24.37
CA SER A 596 -35.66 -7.11 23.98
C SER A 596 -36.60 -6.38 23.03
N VAL A 597 -36.60 -5.05 23.03
CA VAL A 597 -37.43 -4.23 22.12
C VAL A 597 -37.18 -4.52 20.64
N TYR A 598 -36.00 -5.03 20.27
CA TYR A 598 -35.62 -5.27 18.88
C TYR A 598 -36.20 -6.56 18.28
N ASN A 599 -36.79 -7.46 19.08
CA ASN A 599 -37.32 -8.76 18.63
C ASN A 599 -36.37 -9.50 17.65
N VAL A 600 -35.15 -9.78 18.12
CA VAL A 600 -34.11 -10.42 17.30
C VAL A 600 -34.51 -11.85 16.94
N THR A 601 -34.53 -12.18 15.65
CA THR A 601 -34.69 -13.56 15.16
C THR A 601 -33.32 -14.21 15.05
N ILE A 602 -33.08 -15.27 15.83
CA ILE A 602 -31.82 -16.03 15.82
C ILE A 602 -32.08 -17.40 15.19
N LEU A 603 -31.33 -17.72 14.13
CA LEU A 603 -31.42 -18.98 13.39
C LEU A 603 -30.12 -19.76 13.49
N ASN A 604 -30.26 -21.06 13.68
CA ASN A 604 -29.16 -22.01 13.68
C ASN A 604 -28.70 -22.30 12.23
N CYS A 605 -27.52 -22.87 12.06
CA CYS A 605 -26.98 -23.30 10.78
C CYS A 605 -27.80 -24.40 10.10
N SER A 606 -28.56 -25.17 10.87
CA SER A 606 -29.49 -26.18 10.36
C SER A 606 -30.86 -25.63 9.95
N ASP A 607 -31.17 -24.39 10.33
CA ASP A 607 -32.46 -23.79 10.00
C ASP A 607 -32.53 -23.43 8.50
N PRO A 608 -33.72 -23.53 7.89
CA PRO A 608 -33.91 -23.15 6.51
C PRO A 608 -33.59 -21.66 6.31
N CYS A 609 -33.03 -21.34 5.15
CA CYS A 609 -32.58 -20.00 4.85
C CYS A 609 -33.73 -18.98 4.93
N THR A 610 -33.51 -17.89 5.65
CA THR A 610 -34.43 -16.74 5.64
C THR A 610 -33.95 -15.69 4.65
N LEU A 611 -34.89 -15.19 3.85
CA LEU A 611 -34.68 -14.09 2.90
C LEU A 611 -33.92 -12.92 3.53
N ALA A 612 -34.31 -12.52 4.75
CA ALA A 612 -33.76 -11.37 5.45
C ALA A 612 -32.30 -11.53 5.90
N ALA A 613 -31.75 -12.74 5.93
CA ALA A 613 -30.35 -12.99 6.30
C ALA A 613 -29.41 -12.83 5.10
N SER A 614 -29.82 -13.35 3.94
CA SER A 614 -28.95 -13.53 2.77
C SER A 614 -29.24 -12.54 1.63
N CYS A 615 -30.49 -12.09 1.49
CA CYS A 615 -30.96 -11.31 0.34
C CYS A 615 -31.43 -9.92 0.77
N PHE A 616 -31.25 -8.92 -0.09
CA PHE A 616 -31.77 -7.57 0.17
C PHE A 616 -33.30 -7.55 0.04
N PRO A 617 -34.07 -7.32 1.11
CA PRO A 617 -35.52 -7.56 1.07
C PRO A 617 -36.27 -6.69 0.05
N ALA A 618 -35.79 -5.47 -0.21
CA ALA A 618 -36.47 -4.53 -1.10
C ALA A 618 -36.50 -4.96 -2.58
N TYR A 619 -35.53 -5.77 -3.00
CA TYR A 619 -35.33 -6.17 -4.40
C TYR A 619 -35.26 -7.70 -4.56
N THR A 620 -35.86 -8.46 -3.64
CA THR A 620 -35.91 -9.92 -3.73
C THR A 620 -37.34 -10.41 -3.89
N THR A 621 -37.61 -11.28 -4.87
CA THR A 621 -38.94 -11.89 -5.08
C THR A 621 -39.10 -13.20 -4.31
N THR A 622 -38.10 -14.07 -4.40
CA THR A 622 -38.04 -15.36 -3.71
C THR A 622 -36.58 -15.68 -3.34
N ALA A 623 -36.39 -16.52 -2.32
CA ALA A 623 -35.11 -17.18 -2.06
C ALA A 623 -35.33 -18.70 -2.05
N SER A 624 -34.38 -19.45 -2.58
CA SER A 624 -34.43 -20.91 -2.49
C SER A 624 -34.24 -21.34 -1.03
N SER A 625 -35.03 -22.34 -0.62
CA SER A 625 -34.81 -23.01 0.67
C SER A 625 -33.48 -23.78 0.68
N ASP A 626 -33.10 -24.33 -0.48
CA ASP A 626 -31.83 -25.02 -0.69
C ASP A 626 -30.76 -24.02 -1.14
N GLY A 627 -29.86 -23.65 -0.23
CA GLY A 627 -28.64 -22.89 -0.54
C GLY A 627 -28.74 -21.37 -0.53
N CYS A 628 -29.82 -20.77 -0.03
CA CYS A 628 -29.98 -19.32 0.14
C CYS A 628 -29.87 -18.47 -1.14
N ALA A 629 -30.09 -19.04 -2.33
CA ALA A 629 -29.95 -18.29 -3.58
C ALA A 629 -31.10 -17.29 -3.72
N CYS A 630 -30.77 -16.01 -3.95
CA CYS A 630 -31.75 -14.93 -4.10
C CYS A 630 -32.19 -14.80 -5.56
N THR A 631 -33.49 -14.64 -5.78
CA THR A 631 -34.03 -14.26 -7.09
C THR A 631 -34.40 -12.78 -7.06
N CYS A 632 -33.71 -11.98 -7.87
CA CYS A 632 -33.88 -10.52 -7.83
C CYS A 632 -35.14 -10.05 -8.56
N ALA A 633 -35.81 -9.06 -7.97
CA ALA A 633 -36.80 -8.24 -8.64
C ALA A 633 -36.13 -7.27 -9.63
N GLU A 634 -36.94 -6.61 -10.45
CA GLU A 634 -36.45 -5.55 -11.33
C GLU A 634 -35.73 -4.45 -10.51
N GLY A 635 -34.51 -4.12 -10.94
CA GLY A 635 -33.63 -3.17 -10.25
C GLY A 635 -32.70 -3.76 -9.18
N GLY A 636 -32.82 -5.05 -8.86
CA GLY A 636 -31.85 -5.76 -8.02
C GLY A 636 -30.66 -6.29 -8.81
N TYR A 637 -29.46 -6.21 -8.25
CA TYR A 637 -28.20 -6.60 -8.88
C TYR A 637 -27.41 -7.63 -8.04
N GLY A 638 -26.84 -8.62 -8.73
CA GLY A 638 -25.95 -9.64 -8.14
C GLY A 638 -26.65 -10.63 -7.21
N ASP A 639 -25.86 -11.52 -6.59
CA ASP A 639 -26.38 -12.66 -5.80
C ASP A 639 -27.18 -12.26 -4.56
N ALA A 640 -26.98 -11.04 -4.05
CA ALA A 640 -27.70 -10.50 -2.89
C ALA A 640 -28.81 -9.50 -3.27
N CYS A 641 -29.06 -9.29 -4.57
CA CYS A 641 -30.07 -8.36 -5.09
C CYS A 641 -29.92 -6.91 -4.59
N LEU A 642 -28.69 -6.40 -4.58
CA LEU A 642 -28.36 -5.04 -4.15
C LEU A 642 -28.99 -3.98 -5.08
N PRO A 643 -29.22 -2.74 -4.61
CA PRO A 643 -29.87 -1.70 -5.43
C PRO A 643 -29.00 -1.17 -6.58
N VAL A 644 -27.70 -1.49 -6.57
CA VAL A 644 -26.70 -1.13 -7.58
C VAL A 644 -25.71 -2.27 -7.78
N ALA A 645 -25.15 -2.38 -8.97
CA ALA A 645 -24.12 -3.37 -9.28
C ALA A 645 -22.85 -3.11 -8.44
N ALA A 646 -22.44 -4.13 -7.67
CA ALA A 646 -21.21 -4.09 -6.89
C ALA A 646 -20.06 -4.74 -7.68
N PRO A 647 -18.82 -4.19 -7.63
CA PRO A 647 -17.66 -4.83 -8.26
C PRO A 647 -17.35 -6.19 -7.63
N GLU A 648 -16.97 -7.15 -8.45
CA GLU A 648 -16.43 -8.43 -7.97
C GLU A 648 -14.96 -8.28 -7.54
N PRO A 649 -14.52 -9.00 -6.49
CA PRO A 649 -13.12 -9.07 -6.14
C PRO A 649 -12.32 -9.68 -7.30
N PRO A 650 -11.15 -9.13 -7.64
CA PRO A 650 -10.29 -9.72 -8.66
C PRO A 650 -9.92 -11.16 -8.26
N SER A 651 -9.90 -12.07 -9.25
CA SER A 651 -9.51 -13.46 -9.03
C SER A 651 -8.14 -13.53 -8.37
N THR A 652 -8.04 -14.19 -7.22
CA THR A 652 -6.78 -14.36 -6.46
C THR A 652 -5.74 -15.23 -7.17
N ASP A 653 -6.06 -15.75 -8.36
CA ASP A 653 -5.15 -16.51 -9.21
C ASP A 653 -4.22 -15.57 -9.98
N GLY A 654 -3.08 -15.26 -9.34
CA GLY A 654 -1.84 -14.93 -10.03
C GLY A 654 -1.73 -13.49 -10.57
N ALA A 655 -1.13 -12.60 -9.77
CA ALA A 655 -0.19 -11.60 -10.31
C ALA A 655 0.61 -10.86 -9.23
N ASP A 656 0.08 -10.63 -8.02
CA ASP A 656 0.75 -9.70 -7.08
C ASP A 656 0.56 -10.03 -5.58
N LEU A 657 0.63 -11.33 -5.24
CA LEU A 657 0.57 -11.81 -3.84
C LEU A 657 1.92 -11.75 -3.11
N CYS A 658 2.94 -11.14 -3.71
CA CYS A 658 4.25 -11.05 -3.10
C CYS A 658 4.23 -10.08 -1.91
N VAL A 659 4.61 -10.57 -0.73
CA VAL A 659 4.94 -9.70 0.40
C VAL A 659 6.25 -9.01 0.06
N ARG A 660 6.28 -7.67 0.08
CA ARG A 660 7.50 -6.92 -0.27
C ARG A 660 7.81 -5.75 0.64
N ASP A 661 9.10 -5.44 0.82
CA ASP A 661 9.59 -4.30 1.61
C ASP A 661 9.16 -4.31 3.08
N VAL A 662 9.07 -5.51 3.67
CA VAL A 662 8.63 -5.70 5.06
C VAL A 662 9.82 -6.15 5.91
N ARG A 663 9.86 -5.72 7.18
CA ARG A 663 10.70 -6.33 8.20
C ARG A 663 9.87 -7.25 9.09
N VAL A 664 10.33 -8.48 9.26
CA VAL A 664 9.66 -9.51 10.06
C VAL A 664 10.58 -9.94 11.18
N ASP A 665 10.19 -9.66 12.43
CA ASP A 665 10.99 -9.95 13.62
C ASP A 665 10.54 -11.22 14.37
N GLU A 666 9.49 -11.89 13.89
CA GLU A 666 8.98 -13.16 14.46
C GLU A 666 9.17 -14.33 13.50
N GLU A 667 9.22 -15.55 14.05
CA GLU A 667 9.40 -16.78 13.30
C GLU A 667 8.20 -17.06 12.38
N VAL A 668 8.45 -17.45 11.13
CA VAL A 668 7.40 -17.61 10.12
C VAL A 668 7.33 -19.06 9.63
N ASN A 669 6.18 -19.71 9.82
CA ASN A 669 5.82 -20.93 9.09
C ASN A 669 5.03 -20.55 7.84
N ALA A 670 5.72 -20.42 6.71
CA ALA A 670 5.20 -19.87 5.48
C ALA A 670 4.56 -20.94 4.58
N GLY A 671 3.48 -20.58 3.90
CA GLY A 671 2.81 -21.44 2.90
C GLY A 671 1.75 -22.39 3.44
N LEU A 672 1.49 -22.42 4.76
CA LEU A 672 0.51 -23.34 5.34
C LEU A 672 -0.88 -23.12 4.72
N GLY A 673 -1.37 -24.12 3.98
CA GLY A 673 -2.69 -24.08 3.34
C GLY A 673 -2.77 -23.24 2.06
N THR A 674 -1.66 -22.72 1.52
CA THR A 674 -1.66 -21.97 0.24
C THR A 674 -0.88 -22.73 -0.85
N SER A 675 -1.21 -22.48 -2.13
CA SER A 675 -0.50 -23.04 -3.29
C SER A 675 0.64 -22.15 -3.79
N VAL A 676 0.60 -20.86 -3.45
CA VAL A 676 1.61 -19.86 -3.82
C VAL A 676 2.13 -19.17 -2.56
N LEU A 677 3.44 -19.01 -2.49
CA LEU A 677 4.16 -18.22 -1.50
C LEU A 677 5.14 -17.30 -2.24
N CYS A 678 5.08 -15.99 -1.97
CA CYS A 678 6.00 -15.04 -2.57
C CYS A 678 6.47 -13.97 -1.57
N TYR A 679 7.78 -13.83 -1.40
CA TYR A 679 8.44 -12.74 -0.69
C TYR A 679 9.44 -12.07 -1.62
N VAL A 680 9.44 -10.73 -1.69
CA VAL A 680 10.46 -9.98 -2.45
C VAL A 680 10.97 -8.79 -1.63
N ASP A 681 12.27 -8.54 -1.53
CA ASP A 681 12.81 -7.42 -0.74
C ASP A 681 12.36 -7.41 0.74
N VAL A 682 12.19 -8.60 1.35
CA VAL A 682 11.76 -8.73 2.75
C VAL A 682 12.97 -8.97 3.64
N THR A 683 13.03 -8.25 4.77
CA THR A 683 14.05 -8.43 5.81
C THR A 683 13.51 -9.31 6.93
N PHE A 684 14.08 -10.50 7.13
CA PHE A 684 13.75 -11.41 8.22
C PHE A 684 14.80 -11.32 9.33
N ALA A 685 14.36 -11.05 10.56
CA ALA A 685 15.20 -11.07 11.77
C ALA A 685 14.96 -12.32 12.64
N ALA A 686 14.07 -13.22 12.19
CA ALA A 686 13.82 -14.53 12.77
C ALA A 686 13.68 -15.59 11.68
N ASP A 687 13.72 -16.86 12.08
CA ASP A 687 13.74 -18.02 11.17
C ASP A 687 12.46 -18.10 10.31
N VAL A 688 12.64 -18.54 9.06
CA VAL A 688 11.55 -18.75 8.09
C VAL A 688 11.55 -20.21 7.66
N VAL A 689 10.45 -20.90 7.92
CA VAL A 689 10.25 -22.29 7.50
C VAL A 689 9.21 -22.33 6.40
N VAL A 690 9.63 -22.76 5.21
CA VAL A 690 8.77 -23.08 4.08
C VAL A 690 8.60 -24.60 4.02
N ASP A 691 7.56 -25.10 4.69
CA ASP A 691 7.16 -26.50 4.60
C ASP A 691 6.30 -26.72 3.36
N VAL A 692 6.98 -27.08 2.27
CA VAL A 692 6.37 -27.32 0.96
C VAL A 692 5.38 -28.48 1.04
N ALA A 693 5.59 -29.46 1.93
CA ALA A 693 4.67 -30.58 2.09
C ALA A 693 3.33 -30.13 2.70
N SER A 694 3.33 -29.06 3.50
CA SER A 694 2.15 -28.47 4.15
C SER A 694 1.36 -27.48 3.29
N MET A 695 1.90 -27.10 2.13
CA MET A 695 1.22 -26.25 1.14
C MET A 695 0.07 -27.00 0.46
N SER A 696 -0.94 -26.25 -0.01
CA SER A 696 -2.10 -26.80 -0.72
C SER A 696 -1.90 -26.83 -2.24
N GLY A 697 -2.70 -27.62 -2.95
CA GLY A 697 -2.66 -27.72 -4.41
C GLY A 697 -1.64 -28.72 -4.96
N SER A 698 -1.84 -29.09 -6.25
CA SER A 698 -0.99 -30.03 -6.99
C SER A 698 0.28 -29.39 -7.54
N VAL A 699 0.27 -28.07 -7.75
CA VAL A 699 1.44 -27.27 -8.12
C VAL A 699 1.67 -26.24 -7.03
N ARG A 700 2.86 -26.27 -6.43
CA ARG A 700 3.26 -25.40 -5.32
C ARG A 700 4.38 -24.49 -5.76
N ASN A 701 4.12 -23.18 -5.74
CA ASN A 701 5.08 -22.18 -6.16
C ASN A 701 5.59 -21.40 -4.95
N VAL A 702 6.91 -21.39 -4.77
CA VAL A 702 7.59 -20.64 -3.73
C VAL A 702 8.60 -19.72 -4.38
N THR A 703 8.50 -18.42 -4.10
CA THR A 703 9.47 -17.41 -4.55
C THR A 703 9.94 -16.59 -3.37
N LEU A 704 11.25 -16.56 -3.13
CA LEU A 704 11.91 -15.59 -2.26
C LEU A 704 12.94 -14.86 -3.12
N ALA A 705 12.68 -13.61 -3.47
CA ALA A 705 13.59 -12.79 -4.28
C ALA A 705 14.15 -11.63 -3.45
N ASP A 706 15.44 -11.34 -3.54
CA ASP A 706 16.08 -10.17 -2.95
C ASP A 706 15.83 -9.99 -1.43
N CYS A 707 15.58 -11.10 -0.72
CA CYS A 707 15.28 -11.07 0.70
C CYS A 707 16.56 -11.03 1.55
N THR A 708 16.51 -10.37 2.71
CA THR A 708 17.65 -10.22 3.62
C THR A 708 17.38 -10.92 4.96
N PHE A 709 18.28 -11.80 5.39
CA PHE A 709 18.23 -12.47 6.69
C PHE A 709 19.28 -11.88 7.62
N VAL A 710 18.83 -11.28 8.72
CA VAL A 710 19.65 -10.55 9.70
C VAL A 710 19.55 -11.17 11.09
N GLY A 711 20.49 -10.83 11.97
CA GLY A 711 20.43 -11.24 13.37
C GLY A 711 20.60 -12.75 13.61
N GLY A 712 21.09 -13.49 12.62
CA GLY A 712 21.22 -14.95 12.69
C GLY A 712 19.99 -15.73 12.22
N ALA A 713 18.98 -15.05 11.67
CA ALA A 713 17.81 -15.67 11.07
C ALA A 713 18.18 -16.62 9.93
N SER A 714 17.53 -17.79 9.86
CA SER A 714 17.80 -18.80 8.85
C SER A 714 16.54 -19.17 8.04
N LEU A 715 16.75 -19.56 6.77
CA LEU A 715 15.70 -20.03 5.86
C LEU A 715 15.72 -21.57 5.80
N TYR A 716 14.58 -22.21 5.96
CA TYR A 716 14.40 -23.65 5.84
C TYR A 716 13.39 -23.95 4.73
N VAL A 717 13.83 -24.55 3.64
CA VAL A 717 12.96 -25.10 2.61
C VAL A 717 12.90 -26.61 2.78
N VAL A 718 11.73 -27.09 3.19
CA VAL A 718 11.55 -28.47 3.63
C VAL A 718 10.51 -29.17 2.76
N GLY A 719 10.95 -30.25 2.11
CA GLY A 719 10.08 -31.19 1.39
C GLY A 719 9.63 -32.36 2.26
N TRP A 720 9.18 -33.43 1.61
CA TRP A 720 8.58 -34.60 2.25
C TRP A 720 9.61 -35.50 2.89
N ARG A 721 9.37 -35.90 4.14
CA ARG A 721 10.19 -36.90 4.85
C ARG A 721 10.01 -38.31 4.29
N SER A 722 8.78 -38.65 3.91
CA SER A 722 8.39 -39.89 3.23
C SER A 722 8.29 -39.68 1.72
N ASP A 723 8.04 -40.74 0.95
CA ASP A 723 7.85 -40.59 -0.49
C ASP A 723 6.72 -39.61 -0.82
N PRO A 724 6.97 -38.61 -1.70
CA PRO A 724 5.98 -37.62 -2.06
C PRO A 724 4.85 -38.22 -2.90
N PRO A 725 3.62 -37.66 -2.84
CA PRO A 725 2.49 -38.13 -3.64
C PRO A 725 2.76 -38.04 -5.14
N ALA A 726 2.22 -38.98 -5.91
CA ALA A 726 2.29 -38.94 -7.37
C ALA A 726 1.39 -37.83 -7.94
N GLY A 727 1.83 -37.19 -9.03
CA GLY A 727 1.06 -36.14 -9.72
C GLY A 727 1.21 -34.74 -9.13
N GLU A 728 2.00 -34.56 -8.08
CA GLU A 728 2.33 -33.26 -7.49
C GLU A 728 3.64 -32.70 -8.04
N ARG A 729 3.85 -31.38 -7.92
CA ARG A 729 5.08 -30.68 -8.28
C ARG A 729 5.31 -29.46 -7.40
N ALA A 730 6.57 -29.19 -7.07
CA ALA A 730 7.01 -27.95 -6.44
C ALA A 730 8.01 -27.20 -7.33
N ASP A 731 7.79 -25.90 -7.53
CA ASP A 731 8.75 -24.97 -8.10
C ASP A 731 9.16 -23.96 -7.03
N VAL A 732 10.39 -24.09 -6.52
CA VAL A 732 10.97 -23.24 -5.48
C VAL A 732 12.11 -22.42 -6.08
N LEU A 733 11.99 -21.10 -6.00
CA LEU A 733 13.00 -20.13 -6.43
C LEU A 733 13.42 -19.24 -5.26
N ILE A 734 14.68 -19.37 -4.85
CA ILE A 734 15.36 -18.45 -3.94
C ILE A 734 16.38 -17.68 -4.78
N SER A 735 16.18 -16.38 -4.96
CA SER A 735 17.01 -15.52 -5.81
C SER A 735 17.46 -14.29 -5.03
N GLY A 736 18.68 -13.79 -5.21
CA GLY A 736 19.09 -12.52 -4.59
C GLY A 736 19.15 -12.54 -3.07
N LEU A 737 19.18 -13.72 -2.43
CA LEU A 737 19.10 -13.82 -0.97
C LEU A 737 20.40 -13.34 -0.33
N GLU A 738 20.33 -12.37 0.58
CA GLU A 738 21.45 -12.00 1.44
C GLU A 738 21.25 -12.54 2.86
N SER A 739 22.19 -13.32 3.38
CA SER A 739 22.16 -13.78 4.77
C SER A 739 23.48 -13.48 5.47
N ARG A 740 23.40 -12.83 6.65
CA ARG A 740 24.55 -12.59 7.53
C ARG A 740 24.38 -13.28 8.87
N SER A 741 25.29 -14.20 9.16
CA SER A 741 25.32 -15.07 10.35
C SER A 741 24.10 -15.99 10.51
N GLY A 742 23.20 -15.99 9.53
CA GLY A 742 22.17 -17.01 9.35
C GLY A 742 22.57 -17.97 8.23
N GLY A 743 21.70 -18.92 7.92
CA GLY A 743 21.96 -19.87 6.84
C GLY A 743 20.70 -20.34 6.12
N VAL A 744 20.92 -21.19 5.11
CA VAL A 744 19.85 -21.77 4.28
C VAL A 744 19.89 -23.29 4.42
N VAL A 745 18.74 -23.91 4.64
CA VAL A 745 18.57 -25.37 4.63
C VAL A 745 17.64 -25.74 3.48
N VAL A 746 18.07 -26.69 2.64
CA VAL A 746 17.20 -27.41 1.71
C VAL A 746 17.17 -28.88 2.11
N ALA A 747 15.98 -29.41 2.39
CA ALA A 747 15.86 -30.72 3.03
C ALA A 747 14.85 -31.67 2.38
N ASN A 748 15.17 -32.96 2.50
CA ASN A 748 14.35 -34.12 2.19
C ASN A 748 14.07 -34.36 0.69
N ARG A 749 12.84 -34.81 0.37
CA ARG A 749 12.38 -35.25 -0.95
C ARG A 749 11.43 -34.24 -1.57
N PHE A 750 11.45 -34.16 -2.89
CA PHE A 750 10.49 -33.38 -3.67
C PHE A 750 9.80 -34.29 -4.71
N PRO A 751 8.52 -34.02 -5.06
CA PRO A 751 7.79 -34.78 -6.08
C PRO A 751 8.50 -34.77 -7.43
N SER A 752 8.38 -35.86 -8.20
CA SER A 752 8.97 -35.94 -9.54
C SER A 752 8.56 -34.74 -10.43
N GLY A 753 9.53 -34.16 -11.13
CA GLY A 753 9.36 -32.95 -11.94
C GLY A 753 9.53 -31.65 -11.16
N SER A 754 9.78 -31.70 -9.85
CA SER A 754 10.04 -30.51 -9.02
C SER A 754 11.39 -29.88 -9.31
N ARG A 755 11.46 -28.56 -9.12
CA ARG A 755 12.66 -27.74 -9.29
C ARG A 755 12.87 -26.90 -8.04
N VAL A 756 14.02 -27.06 -7.41
CA VAL A 756 14.44 -26.23 -6.28
C VAL A 756 15.71 -25.50 -6.68
N THR A 757 15.67 -24.17 -6.67
CA THR A 757 16.77 -23.33 -7.17
C THR A 757 17.14 -22.30 -6.11
N VAL A 758 18.42 -22.28 -5.74
CA VAL A 758 19.06 -21.18 -4.99
C VAL A 758 20.01 -20.48 -5.95
N VAL A 759 19.78 -19.20 -6.23
CA VAL A 759 20.50 -18.49 -7.29
C VAL A 759 20.83 -17.05 -6.90
N ASP A 760 21.92 -16.50 -7.45
CA ASP A 760 22.30 -15.09 -7.31
C ASP A 760 22.32 -14.62 -5.84
N SER A 761 22.72 -15.50 -4.92
CA SER A 761 22.59 -15.29 -3.47
C SER A 761 23.95 -15.14 -2.78
N VAL A 762 23.98 -14.48 -1.62
CA VAL A 762 25.18 -14.23 -0.82
C VAL A 762 24.93 -14.67 0.63
N LEU A 763 25.65 -15.71 1.06
CA LEU A 763 25.53 -16.32 2.38
C LEU A 763 26.85 -16.16 3.14
N ILE A 764 26.85 -15.34 4.19
CA ILE A 764 28.05 -15.02 4.96
C ILE A 764 27.86 -15.44 6.41
N ALA A 765 28.66 -16.39 6.89
CA ALA A 765 28.71 -16.76 8.30
C ALA A 765 29.94 -16.15 8.99
N GLU A 766 29.74 -15.03 9.68
CA GLU A 766 30.76 -14.36 10.51
C GLU A 766 30.90 -15.03 11.89
N LYS A 767 29.88 -15.79 12.30
CA LYS A 767 29.81 -16.57 13.54
C LYS A 767 29.18 -17.93 13.24
N ARG A 768 29.24 -18.84 14.21
CA ARG A 768 28.55 -20.13 14.11
C ARG A 768 27.05 -19.92 13.83
N VAL A 769 26.55 -20.59 12.79
CA VAL A 769 25.14 -20.63 12.39
C VAL A 769 24.46 -21.74 13.17
N ALA A 770 23.45 -21.39 13.97
CA ALA A 770 22.74 -22.32 14.83
C ALA A 770 21.38 -22.67 14.24
N TYR A 771 21.31 -23.75 13.46
CA TYR A 771 20.04 -24.30 12.98
C TYR A 771 19.27 -24.99 14.12
N ARG A 772 17.94 -24.94 14.06
CA ARG A 772 17.06 -25.42 15.13
C ARG A 772 16.30 -26.70 14.78
N GLY A 773 15.73 -27.31 15.81
CA GLY A 773 14.81 -28.44 15.68
C GLY A 773 15.46 -29.66 15.03
N ALA A 774 14.77 -30.27 14.07
CA ALA A 774 15.22 -31.48 13.38
C ALA A 774 16.45 -31.28 12.48
N TYR A 775 16.90 -30.03 12.28
CA TYR A 775 18.01 -29.67 11.39
C TYR A 775 19.23 -29.13 12.14
N GLY A 776 19.27 -29.29 13.46
CA GLY A 776 20.43 -28.92 14.27
C GLY A 776 21.68 -29.71 13.87
N LEU A 777 22.81 -29.01 13.77
CA LEU A 777 24.09 -29.57 13.32
C LEU A 777 25.03 -30.00 14.47
N GLY A 778 24.58 -29.91 15.72
CA GLY A 778 25.43 -30.13 16.89
C GLY A 778 26.57 -29.12 16.96
N ASP A 779 27.81 -29.62 16.97
CA ASP A 779 29.01 -28.77 17.03
C ASP A 779 29.45 -28.22 15.66
N ALA A 780 28.88 -28.75 14.57
CA ALA A 780 29.18 -28.27 13.22
C ALA A 780 28.41 -26.98 12.89
N SER A 781 28.92 -26.22 11.92
CA SER A 781 28.30 -24.99 11.45
C SER A 781 28.48 -24.85 9.95
N ALA A 782 27.43 -24.43 9.25
CA ALA A 782 27.46 -24.18 7.82
C ALA A 782 26.55 -23.04 7.37
N CYS A 783 26.86 -22.42 6.23
CA CYS A 783 26.02 -21.37 5.63
C CYS A 783 24.88 -21.97 4.81
N LEU A 784 25.18 -23.03 4.03
CA LEU A 784 24.23 -23.73 3.19
C LEU A 784 24.23 -25.20 3.57
N VAL A 785 23.06 -25.72 3.92
CA VAL A 785 22.88 -27.11 4.36
C VAL A 785 21.94 -27.84 3.42
N LEU A 786 22.40 -28.97 2.91
CA LEU A 786 21.58 -29.94 2.19
C LEU A 786 21.32 -31.12 3.12
N HIS A 787 20.08 -31.28 3.59
CA HIS A 787 19.77 -32.26 4.62
C HIS A 787 18.93 -33.43 4.08
N SER A 788 19.49 -34.64 4.11
CA SER A 788 18.85 -35.88 3.67
C SER A 788 18.24 -35.79 2.27
N VAL A 789 18.99 -35.23 1.32
CA VAL A 789 18.50 -34.94 -0.03
C VAL A 789 18.34 -36.24 -0.83
N ASN A 790 17.10 -36.55 -1.18
CA ASN A 790 16.75 -37.69 -2.02
C ASN A 790 15.83 -37.24 -3.15
N LEU A 791 16.37 -37.18 -4.38
CA LEU A 791 15.70 -36.62 -5.55
C LEU A 791 15.40 -37.71 -6.57
N THR A 792 14.10 -37.97 -6.78
CA THR A 792 13.60 -38.89 -7.81
C THR A 792 12.97 -38.07 -8.93
N GLY A 793 13.64 -37.99 -10.09
CA GLY A 793 13.17 -37.17 -11.22
C GLY A 793 13.01 -35.68 -10.91
N SER A 794 13.71 -35.18 -9.88
CA SER A 794 13.66 -33.79 -9.41
C SER A 794 15.05 -33.17 -9.47
N VAL A 795 15.09 -31.84 -9.55
CA VAL A 795 16.36 -31.09 -9.72
C VAL A 795 16.54 -30.10 -8.58
N LEU A 796 17.73 -30.15 -7.96
CA LEU A 796 18.23 -29.12 -7.07
C LEU A 796 19.40 -28.39 -7.73
N THR A 797 19.26 -27.08 -7.89
CA THR A 797 20.28 -26.22 -8.49
C THR A 797 20.73 -25.16 -7.48
N ILE A 798 22.03 -25.08 -7.26
CA ILE A 798 22.67 -23.97 -6.54
C ILE A 798 23.54 -23.25 -7.57
N ALA A 799 23.17 -22.04 -7.96
CA ALA A 799 23.82 -21.32 -9.05
C ALA A 799 24.25 -19.91 -8.65
N ARG A 800 25.39 -19.42 -9.16
CA ARG A 800 25.83 -18.02 -8.98
C ARG A 800 25.73 -17.52 -7.53
N THR A 801 26.06 -18.38 -6.58
CA THR A 801 25.89 -18.13 -5.15
C THR A 801 27.25 -18.00 -4.49
N HIS A 802 27.44 -16.97 -3.68
CA HIS A 802 28.65 -16.77 -2.89
C HIS A 802 28.44 -17.23 -1.46
N VAL A 803 29.24 -18.18 -1.01
CA VAL A 803 29.19 -18.76 0.33
C VAL A 803 30.51 -18.50 1.05
N ALA A 804 30.49 -17.65 2.06
CA ALA A 804 31.68 -17.28 2.82
C ALA A 804 31.52 -17.62 4.30
N ALA A 805 32.43 -18.42 4.86
CA ALA A 805 32.48 -18.70 6.29
C ALA A 805 33.81 -18.21 6.89
N VAL A 806 33.73 -17.20 7.76
CA VAL A 806 34.89 -16.38 8.18
C VAL A 806 35.48 -16.79 9.54
N PHE A 807 35.18 -18.01 10.01
CA PHE A 807 35.71 -18.57 11.25
C PHE A 807 36.26 -19.97 11.01
N ARG A 808 37.16 -20.43 11.91
CA ARG A 808 37.80 -21.75 11.80
C ARG A 808 36.78 -22.87 11.95
N ASP A 809 37.08 -24.00 11.30
CA ASP A 809 36.28 -25.23 11.33
C ASP A 809 34.85 -25.10 10.75
N ALA A 810 34.55 -23.99 10.08
CA ALA A 810 33.29 -23.81 9.38
C ALA A 810 33.22 -24.66 8.10
N VAL A 811 32.00 -25.07 7.74
CA VAL A 811 31.75 -25.67 6.43
C VAL A 811 30.98 -24.67 5.56
N GLY A 812 31.40 -24.44 4.32
CA GLY A 812 30.65 -23.56 3.41
C GLY A 812 29.30 -24.19 3.07
N VAL A 813 29.35 -25.34 2.39
CA VAL A 813 28.21 -26.17 2.02
C VAL A 813 28.31 -27.52 2.72
N LEU A 814 27.38 -27.81 3.62
CA LEU A 814 27.34 -29.07 4.36
C LEU A 814 26.18 -29.94 3.86
N VAL A 815 26.48 -31.16 3.44
CA VAL A 815 25.46 -32.17 3.15
C VAL A 815 25.39 -33.12 4.33
N VAL A 816 24.25 -33.19 5.00
CA VAL A 816 23.98 -34.08 6.13
C VAL A 816 23.09 -35.22 5.66
N GLY A 817 23.48 -36.47 5.94
CA GLY A 817 22.69 -37.66 5.55
C GLY A 817 22.91 -38.13 4.11
N GLY A 818 23.84 -37.50 3.38
CA GLY A 818 24.20 -37.87 2.01
C GLY A 818 23.23 -37.36 0.93
N VAL A 819 23.53 -37.75 -0.32
CA VAL A 819 22.74 -37.42 -1.51
C VAL A 819 22.35 -38.71 -2.22
N ALA A 820 21.06 -38.90 -2.50
CA ALA A 820 20.56 -39.98 -3.32
C ALA A 820 19.78 -39.42 -4.53
N LEU A 821 20.20 -39.75 -5.74
CA LEU A 821 19.56 -39.31 -6.97
C LEU A 821 19.09 -40.53 -7.77
N SER A 822 17.85 -40.52 -8.23
CA SER A 822 17.28 -41.58 -9.05
C SER A 822 16.39 -41.04 -10.17
N SER A 823 16.19 -41.85 -11.23
CA SER A 823 15.24 -41.57 -12.31
C SER A 823 15.44 -40.20 -12.98
N ARG A 824 16.69 -39.87 -13.36
CA ARG A 824 17.11 -38.56 -13.88
C ARG A 824 17.01 -37.43 -12.85
N GLY A 825 17.24 -37.73 -11.58
CA GLY A 825 17.43 -36.73 -10.54
C GLY A 825 18.76 -36.00 -10.71
N ALA A 826 18.83 -34.74 -10.30
CA ALA A 826 20.05 -33.95 -10.47
C ALA A 826 20.35 -33.01 -9.29
N LEU A 827 21.63 -32.93 -8.95
CA LEU A 827 22.21 -31.89 -8.09
C LEU A 827 23.24 -31.11 -8.92
N TYR A 828 22.92 -29.86 -9.26
CA TYR A 828 23.79 -28.96 -10.00
C TYR A 828 24.31 -27.85 -9.09
N VAL A 829 25.63 -27.71 -9.04
CA VAL A 829 26.34 -26.60 -8.41
C VAL A 829 27.07 -25.85 -9.51
N ASP A 830 26.53 -24.68 -9.91
CA ASP A 830 26.98 -23.91 -11.08
C ASP A 830 27.49 -22.53 -10.66
N ARG A 831 28.74 -22.17 -10.99
CA ARG A 831 29.28 -20.84 -10.68
C ARG A 831 29.15 -20.45 -9.21
N VAL A 832 29.38 -21.39 -8.30
CA VAL A 832 29.37 -21.12 -6.87
C VAL A 832 30.78 -20.74 -6.43
N LEU A 833 30.91 -19.66 -5.67
CA LEU A 833 32.14 -19.29 -4.99
C LEU A 833 32.01 -19.69 -3.53
N VAL A 834 32.83 -20.63 -3.06
CA VAL A 834 32.85 -21.04 -1.64
C VAL A 834 34.20 -20.68 -1.04
N GLN A 835 34.19 -19.89 0.02
CA GLN A 835 35.38 -19.49 0.76
C GLN A 835 35.22 -19.85 2.23
N THR A 836 36.24 -20.49 2.80
CA THR A 836 36.30 -20.76 4.24
C THR A 836 37.65 -20.35 4.83
N ALA A 837 37.73 -20.15 6.15
CA ALA A 837 38.98 -19.86 6.84
C ALA A 837 39.67 -21.16 7.30
N LEU A 838 40.23 -21.93 6.35
CA LEU A 838 40.81 -23.27 6.58
C LEU A 838 39.78 -24.33 7.02
N GLY A 839 38.51 -24.09 6.69
CA GLY A 839 37.42 -25.03 6.91
C GLY A 839 37.24 -25.99 5.74
N LEU A 840 36.04 -26.58 5.60
CA LEU A 840 35.69 -27.39 4.44
C LEU A 840 34.80 -26.56 3.52
N CYS A 841 35.15 -26.45 2.24
CA CYS A 841 34.28 -25.75 1.28
C CYS A 841 32.97 -26.52 1.12
N VAL A 842 33.05 -27.77 0.67
CA VAL A 842 31.91 -28.69 0.55
C VAL A 842 32.23 -29.97 1.32
N SER A 843 31.43 -30.30 2.33
CA SER A 843 31.53 -31.58 3.04
C SER A 843 30.26 -32.39 2.91
N VAL A 844 30.38 -33.65 2.48
CA VAL A 844 29.29 -34.62 2.45
C VAL A 844 29.47 -35.61 3.60
N GLU A 845 28.71 -35.38 4.67
CA GLU A 845 28.56 -36.27 5.82
C GLU A 845 27.52 -37.34 5.48
N GLY A 846 27.97 -38.34 4.71
CA GLY A 846 27.15 -39.42 4.17
C GLY A 846 27.70 -39.91 2.82
N GLY A 847 26.94 -40.79 2.17
CA GLY A 847 27.27 -41.28 0.83
C GLY A 847 26.67 -40.42 -0.29
N VAL A 848 27.17 -40.63 -1.51
CA VAL A 848 26.59 -40.09 -2.73
C VAL A 848 26.16 -41.27 -3.61
N ALA A 849 24.88 -41.36 -3.93
CA ALA A 849 24.33 -42.38 -4.81
C ALA A 849 23.63 -41.72 -6.01
N ALA A 850 24.01 -42.10 -7.22
CA ALA A 850 23.35 -41.64 -8.45
C ALA A 850 23.02 -42.83 -9.33
N ILE A 851 21.73 -43.02 -9.64
CA ILE A 851 21.24 -44.14 -10.44
C ILE A 851 20.26 -43.70 -11.54
N GLY A 852 20.22 -44.42 -12.65
CA GLY A 852 19.17 -44.28 -13.67
C GLY A 852 19.19 -42.92 -14.39
N GLY A 853 20.33 -42.56 -14.98
CA GLY A 853 20.54 -41.32 -15.72
C GLY A 853 20.61 -40.07 -14.85
N SER A 854 21.01 -40.20 -13.59
CA SER A 854 21.10 -39.10 -12.63
C SER A 854 22.47 -38.42 -12.68
N VAL A 855 22.55 -37.16 -12.21
CA VAL A 855 23.79 -36.36 -12.31
C VAL A 855 24.08 -35.58 -11.02
N VAL A 856 25.30 -35.70 -10.51
CA VAL A 856 25.89 -34.74 -9.56
C VAL A 856 26.97 -33.97 -10.30
N ALA A 857 26.83 -32.64 -10.41
CA ALA A 857 27.77 -31.83 -11.17
C ALA A 857 28.17 -30.55 -10.44
N PHE A 858 29.47 -30.31 -10.35
CA PHE A 858 30.07 -29.03 -10.01
C PHE A 858 30.65 -28.42 -11.28
N VAL A 859 30.19 -27.22 -11.64
CA VAL A 859 30.50 -26.58 -12.92
C VAL A 859 30.89 -25.13 -12.67
N ASP A 860 31.98 -24.68 -13.30
CA ASP A 860 32.43 -23.28 -13.28
C ASP A 860 32.57 -22.69 -11.86
N SER A 861 32.88 -23.52 -10.85
CA SER A 861 32.82 -23.15 -9.42
C SER A 861 34.22 -22.93 -8.83
N ASP A 862 34.31 -21.99 -7.90
CA ASP A 862 35.55 -21.55 -7.28
C ASP A 862 35.56 -21.89 -5.79
N PHE A 863 36.64 -22.52 -5.32
CA PHE A 863 36.80 -22.95 -3.95
C PHE A 863 38.07 -22.35 -3.37
N LEU A 864 37.93 -21.47 -2.36
CA LEU A 864 39.02 -20.64 -1.86
C LEU A 864 39.36 -20.93 -0.39
N LEU A 865 40.66 -21.07 -0.09
CA LEU A 865 41.22 -21.12 1.28
C LEU A 865 40.64 -22.25 2.16
N CYS A 866 40.19 -23.33 1.53
CA CYS A 866 39.60 -24.49 2.19
C CYS A 866 40.65 -25.56 2.46
N LYS A 867 40.49 -26.32 3.55
CA LYS A 867 41.29 -27.52 3.78
C LYS A 867 41.08 -28.55 2.66
N HIS A 868 39.81 -28.81 2.34
CA HIS A 868 39.38 -29.55 1.15
C HIS A 868 38.32 -28.74 0.40
N ALA A 869 38.38 -28.71 -0.92
CA ALA A 869 37.34 -28.08 -1.73
C ALA A 869 36.05 -28.92 -1.71
N VAL A 870 36.17 -30.22 -1.98
CA VAL A 870 35.06 -31.19 -1.90
C VAL A 870 35.52 -32.43 -1.14
N SER A 871 34.85 -32.77 -0.04
CA SER A 871 35.12 -34.00 0.70
C SER A 871 33.87 -34.85 0.89
N VAL A 872 33.96 -36.15 0.60
CA VAL A 872 32.88 -37.12 0.82
C VAL A 872 33.33 -38.17 1.82
N ARG A 873 32.59 -38.29 2.93
CA ARG A 873 32.90 -39.21 4.02
C ARG A 873 32.40 -40.63 3.78
N GLY A 874 31.26 -40.78 3.11
CA GLY A 874 30.65 -42.07 2.78
C GLY A 874 31.04 -42.58 1.39
N ALA A 875 30.46 -43.73 1.01
CA ALA A 875 30.69 -44.34 -0.29
C ALA A 875 30.06 -43.52 -1.42
N VAL A 876 30.73 -43.48 -2.57
CA VAL A 876 30.21 -42.91 -3.81
C VAL A 876 29.82 -44.06 -4.74
N SER A 877 28.55 -44.19 -5.08
CA SER A 877 28.01 -45.26 -5.92
C SER A 877 27.27 -44.68 -7.11
N VAL A 878 27.79 -44.93 -8.31
CA VAL A 878 27.26 -44.41 -9.58
C VAL A 878 26.87 -45.59 -10.46
N SER A 879 25.61 -45.65 -10.89
CA SER A 879 25.09 -46.71 -11.76
C SER A 879 24.28 -46.16 -12.94
N GLY A 880 24.81 -46.30 -14.16
CA GLY A 880 24.27 -45.65 -15.37
C GLY A 880 23.99 -44.18 -15.14
N SER A 881 24.95 -43.46 -14.53
CA SER A 881 24.82 -42.07 -14.10
C SER A 881 26.18 -41.36 -14.14
N ALA A 882 26.21 -40.06 -13.84
CA ALA A 882 27.45 -39.28 -13.88
C ALA A 882 27.72 -38.47 -12.60
N VAL A 883 28.99 -38.41 -12.22
CA VAL A 883 29.53 -37.44 -11.27
C VAL A 883 30.56 -36.59 -12.00
N ALA A 884 30.41 -35.27 -11.99
CA ALA A 884 31.23 -34.37 -12.80
C ALA A 884 31.77 -33.19 -11.99
N LEU A 885 33.05 -32.89 -12.19
CA LEU A 885 33.77 -31.70 -11.75
C LEU A 885 34.31 -31.01 -13.01
N VAL A 886 33.75 -29.86 -13.36
CA VAL A 886 33.98 -29.23 -14.66
C VAL A 886 34.35 -27.77 -14.47
N ARG A 887 35.49 -27.35 -15.06
CA ARG A 887 35.96 -25.95 -15.09
C ARG A 887 35.98 -25.30 -13.70
N SER A 888 36.34 -26.05 -12.67
CA SER A 888 36.37 -25.54 -11.30
C SER A 888 37.78 -25.18 -10.85
N GLU A 889 37.92 -24.10 -10.09
CA GLU A 889 39.19 -23.62 -9.54
C GLU A 889 39.29 -23.97 -8.06
N PHE A 890 40.35 -24.69 -7.68
CA PHE A 890 40.64 -25.09 -6.30
C PHE A 890 41.85 -24.30 -5.80
N LEU A 891 41.57 -23.11 -5.24
CA LEU A 891 42.57 -22.10 -4.95
C LEU A 891 42.98 -22.09 -3.46
N SER A 892 44.28 -22.21 -3.21
CA SER A 892 44.93 -22.26 -1.90
C SER A 892 44.33 -23.30 -0.96
N THR A 893 44.13 -24.52 -1.47
CA THR A 893 43.69 -25.65 -0.64
C THR A 893 44.83 -26.19 0.22
N GLU A 894 44.56 -26.46 1.51
CA GLU A 894 45.61 -26.91 2.46
C GLU A 894 45.99 -28.38 2.23
N ASP A 895 45.03 -29.24 1.94
CA ASP A 895 45.25 -30.64 1.61
C ASP A 895 44.77 -30.90 0.15
N TYR A 896 43.93 -31.92 -0.06
CA TYR A 896 43.43 -32.32 -1.37
C TYR A 896 42.31 -31.38 -1.84
N ALA A 897 42.21 -31.12 -3.14
CA ALA A 897 41.04 -30.45 -3.70
C ALA A 897 39.79 -31.33 -3.55
N VAL A 898 39.86 -32.59 -4.01
CA VAL A 898 38.76 -33.55 -3.88
C VAL A 898 39.21 -34.76 -3.07
N ALA A 899 38.48 -35.10 -1.99
CA ALA A 899 38.80 -36.20 -1.10
C ALA A 899 37.62 -37.16 -0.92
N PHE A 900 37.80 -38.42 -1.31
CA PHE A 900 36.88 -39.52 -1.02
C PHE A 900 37.44 -40.37 0.12
N TYR A 901 36.79 -40.40 1.27
CA TYR A 901 37.26 -41.18 2.43
C TYR A 901 36.76 -42.64 2.43
N SER A 902 36.01 -43.04 1.41
CA SER A 902 35.48 -44.38 1.25
C SER A 902 35.64 -44.86 -0.19
N THR A 903 35.01 -45.97 -0.55
CA THR A 903 35.05 -46.52 -1.91
C THR A 903 34.25 -45.67 -2.89
N VAL A 904 34.77 -45.60 -4.13
CA VAL A 904 34.09 -45.01 -5.28
C VAL A 904 33.81 -46.13 -6.27
N SER A 905 32.54 -46.39 -6.57
CA SER A 905 32.09 -47.47 -7.45
C SER A 905 31.31 -46.93 -8.63
N LEU A 906 31.79 -47.24 -9.84
CA LEU A 906 31.14 -46.91 -11.10
C LEU A 906 30.74 -48.18 -11.85
N VAL A 907 29.45 -48.35 -12.12
CA VAL A 907 28.91 -49.51 -12.85
C VAL A 907 27.90 -49.11 -13.92
N GLY A 908 27.67 -50.01 -14.88
CA GLY A 908 26.56 -49.88 -15.83
C GLY A 908 26.64 -48.67 -16.75
N GLY A 909 27.83 -48.37 -17.30
CA GLY A 909 28.03 -47.23 -18.21
C GLY A 909 28.18 -45.89 -17.49
N SER A 910 28.54 -45.88 -16.20
CA SER A 910 28.68 -44.64 -15.43
C SER A 910 29.91 -43.85 -15.82
N MET A 911 29.95 -42.56 -15.43
CA MET A 911 31.11 -41.70 -15.63
C MET A 911 31.50 -40.90 -14.39
N LEU A 912 32.79 -40.88 -14.09
CA LEU A 912 33.41 -39.84 -13.26
C LEU A 912 34.19 -38.91 -14.19
N LEU A 913 33.76 -37.66 -14.32
CA LEU A 913 34.37 -36.69 -15.22
C LEU A 913 35.05 -35.57 -14.42
N ALA A 914 36.37 -35.44 -14.56
CA ALA A 914 37.12 -34.26 -14.12
C ALA A 914 37.63 -33.53 -15.37
N LYS A 915 37.07 -32.37 -15.68
CA LYS A 915 37.35 -31.66 -16.93
C LYS A 915 37.64 -30.18 -16.72
N GLY A 916 38.84 -29.74 -17.06
CA GLY A 916 39.19 -28.32 -17.06
C GLY A 916 39.38 -27.72 -15.67
N ASN A 917 39.64 -28.54 -14.64
CA ASN A 917 39.80 -28.04 -13.29
C ASN A 917 41.23 -27.61 -13.01
N VAL A 918 41.42 -26.64 -12.13
CA VAL A 918 42.73 -26.13 -11.72
C VAL A 918 42.91 -26.33 -10.23
N HIS A 919 44.08 -26.85 -9.82
CA HIS A 919 44.48 -26.98 -8.43
C HIS A 919 45.85 -26.34 -8.24
N ASP A 920 45.87 -25.23 -7.50
CA ASP A 920 47.09 -24.47 -7.19
C ASP A 920 47.71 -24.86 -5.84
N GLY A 921 47.17 -25.88 -5.18
CA GLY A 921 47.71 -26.42 -3.94
C GLY A 921 49.06 -27.11 -4.19
N VAL A 922 50.01 -26.88 -3.29
CA VAL A 922 51.37 -27.47 -3.36
C VAL A 922 51.64 -28.51 -2.29
N SER A 923 50.70 -28.73 -1.38
CA SER A 923 50.83 -29.60 -0.21
C SER A 923 50.39 -31.04 -0.50
N ARG A 924 49.34 -31.23 -1.31
CA ARG A 924 48.76 -32.54 -1.65
C ARG A 924 48.27 -32.57 -3.09
N GLU A 925 47.97 -33.77 -3.59
CA GLU A 925 47.46 -34.00 -4.94
C GLU A 925 46.03 -33.46 -5.16
N MET A 926 45.59 -33.36 -6.42
CA MET A 926 44.26 -32.83 -6.77
C MET A 926 43.13 -33.73 -6.28
N LEU A 927 43.25 -35.04 -6.49
CA LEU A 927 42.21 -36.00 -6.09
C LEU A 927 42.79 -37.14 -5.28
N TYR A 928 42.13 -37.41 -4.15
CA TYR A 928 42.46 -38.47 -3.21
C TYR A 928 41.27 -39.40 -2.97
N ALA A 929 41.57 -40.69 -2.90
CA ALA A 929 40.63 -41.71 -2.45
C ALA A 929 41.31 -42.62 -1.43
N ALA A 930 40.77 -42.66 -0.22
CA ALA A 930 41.22 -43.57 0.83
C ALA A 930 40.82 -45.02 0.54
N GLY A 931 39.64 -45.20 -0.07
CA GLY A 931 39.17 -46.49 -0.58
C GLY A 931 39.54 -46.71 -2.05
N ALA A 932 39.30 -47.93 -2.53
CA ALA A 932 39.47 -48.25 -3.94
C ALA A 932 38.46 -47.48 -4.81
N VAL A 933 38.94 -47.01 -5.96
CA VAL A 933 38.14 -46.49 -7.06
C VAL A 933 37.93 -47.63 -8.06
N THR A 934 36.74 -48.23 -8.03
CA THR A 934 36.38 -49.38 -8.86
C THR A 934 35.51 -48.94 -10.02
N ALA A 935 35.84 -49.38 -11.23
CA ALA A 935 35.01 -49.17 -12.42
C ALA A 935 34.75 -50.50 -13.13
N ALA A 936 33.51 -50.75 -13.53
CA ALA A 936 33.11 -51.90 -14.34
C ALA A 936 32.18 -51.44 -15.47
N GLY A 937 32.60 -51.65 -16.73
CA GLY A 937 31.86 -51.17 -17.90
C GLY A 937 31.57 -49.66 -17.85
N SER A 938 32.48 -48.87 -17.28
CA SER A 938 32.28 -47.46 -16.91
C SER A 938 33.55 -46.64 -17.18
N THR A 939 33.43 -45.33 -17.24
CA THR A 939 34.51 -44.44 -17.68
C THR A 939 34.96 -43.51 -16.55
N LEU A 940 36.27 -43.50 -16.29
CA LEU A 940 36.96 -42.46 -15.53
C LEU A 940 37.61 -41.53 -16.54
N SER A 941 37.21 -40.26 -16.60
CA SER A 941 37.71 -39.31 -17.59
C SER A 941 38.34 -38.09 -16.94
N PHE A 942 39.60 -37.81 -17.30
CA PHE A 942 40.36 -36.66 -16.81
C PHE A 942 40.90 -35.86 -17.98
N VAL A 943 40.40 -34.64 -18.16
CA VAL A 943 40.66 -33.84 -19.35
C VAL A 943 41.04 -32.42 -19.00
N ARG A 944 42.15 -31.90 -19.52
CA ARG A 944 42.56 -30.49 -19.38
C ARG A 944 42.61 -29.99 -17.94
N ASN A 945 42.84 -30.88 -16.97
CA ASN A 945 43.03 -30.46 -15.59
C ASN A 945 44.47 -30.00 -15.38
N ARG A 946 44.69 -29.06 -14.47
CA ARG A 946 46.00 -28.50 -14.16
C ARG A 946 46.29 -28.62 -12.67
N ALA A 947 47.43 -29.19 -12.31
CA ALA A 947 47.91 -29.28 -10.94
C ALA A 947 49.36 -28.81 -10.83
N LEU A 948 49.73 -28.11 -9.75
CA LEU A 948 51.11 -27.67 -9.52
C LEU A 948 52.05 -28.80 -9.11
N LEU A 949 51.54 -29.89 -8.56
CA LEU A 949 52.37 -31.05 -8.22
C LEU A 949 52.57 -31.97 -9.44
N PRO A 950 53.76 -32.60 -9.57
CA PRO A 950 53.99 -33.61 -10.61
C PRO A 950 53.06 -34.82 -10.50
N ARG A 951 52.52 -35.08 -9.30
CA ARG A 951 51.52 -36.11 -9.04
C ARG A 951 50.15 -35.45 -8.88
N MET A 952 49.19 -35.86 -9.71
CA MET A 952 47.81 -35.33 -9.70
C MET A 952 46.85 -36.17 -8.87
N LEU A 953 47.09 -37.48 -8.81
CA LEU A 953 46.19 -38.43 -8.15
C LEU A 953 46.88 -39.24 -7.05
N SER A 954 46.16 -39.43 -5.96
CA SER A 954 46.53 -40.31 -4.86
C SER A 954 45.37 -41.29 -4.61
N VAL A 955 45.25 -42.28 -5.51
CA VAL A 955 44.13 -43.22 -5.58
C VAL A 955 44.63 -44.64 -5.83
N SER A 956 43.85 -45.63 -5.37
CA SER A 956 44.02 -47.04 -5.77
C SER A 956 42.91 -47.40 -6.76
N LEU A 957 43.28 -47.61 -8.01
CA LEU A 957 42.36 -47.93 -9.10
C LEU A 957 42.19 -49.45 -9.26
N SER A 958 40.97 -49.87 -9.57
CA SER A 958 40.64 -51.28 -9.85
C SER A 958 39.66 -51.33 -11.02
N LEU A 959 40.20 -51.51 -12.22
CA LEU A 959 39.46 -51.51 -13.48
C LEU A 959 39.05 -52.94 -13.87
N ALA A 960 37.74 -53.21 -13.90
CA ALA A 960 37.20 -54.47 -14.41
C ALA A 960 36.98 -54.41 -15.93
N SER A 961 36.55 -55.53 -16.55
CA SER A 961 36.38 -55.56 -18.01
C SER A 961 35.44 -54.46 -18.53
N GLY A 962 35.84 -53.79 -19.60
CA GLY A 962 35.09 -52.69 -20.22
C GLY A 962 35.14 -51.38 -19.43
N ALA A 963 35.92 -51.30 -18.35
CA ALA A 963 36.24 -50.03 -17.72
C ALA A 963 37.30 -49.29 -18.54
N HIS A 964 37.17 -47.97 -18.62
CA HIS A 964 38.09 -47.10 -19.38
C HIS A 964 38.63 -45.99 -18.48
N LEU A 965 39.95 -45.84 -18.45
CA LEU A 965 40.61 -44.67 -17.88
C LEU A 965 41.07 -43.76 -19.02
N ARG A 966 40.25 -42.77 -19.35
CA ARG A 966 40.50 -41.85 -20.47
C ARG A 966 41.15 -40.56 -19.99
N VAL A 967 42.23 -40.16 -20.64
CA VAL A 967 42.96 -38.94 -20.28
C VAL A 967 43.30 -38.10 -21.50
N ALA A 968 43.20 -36.77 -21.35
CA ALA A 968 43.56 -35.86 -22.43
C ALA A 968 44.08 -34.52 -21.90
N CYS A 969 45.28 -34.12 -22.33
CA CYS A 969 45.81 -32.78 -22.16
C CYS A 969 45.87 -32.26 -20.71
N ASN A 970 46.12 -33.11 -19.72
CA ASN A 970 46.29 -32.68 -18.34
C ASN A 970 47.70 -32.08 -18.13
N ASP A 971 47.84 -31.11 -17.24
CA ASP A 971 49.10 -30.49 -16.83
C ASP A 971 49.40 -30.85 -15.37
N ALA A 972 50.55 -31.49 -15.13
CA ALA A 972 51.05 -31.83 -13.80
C ALA A 972 52.46 -31.27 -13.62
N GLY A 973 52.67 -30.46 -12.59
CA GLY A 973 53.99 -29.88 -12.33
C GLY A 973 54.41 -28.81 -13.33
N GLY A 974 53.45 -28.16 -14.01
CA GLY A 974 53.72 -27.17 -15.06
C GLY A 974 54.09 -27.78 -16.41
N ARG A 975 53.75 -29.06 -16.62
CA ARG A 975 54.02 -29.79 -17.86
C ARG A 975 52.79 -30.54 -18.33
N VAL A 976 52.43 -30.32 -19.59
CA VAL A 976 51.37 -31.07 -20.26
C VAL A 976 51.81 -32.53 -20.46
N LEU A 977 50.98 -33.46 -19.99
CA LEU A 977 51.17 -34.91 -20.07
C LEU A 977 50.71 -35.44 -21.44
N SER A 978 51.56 -36.26 -22.06
CA SER A 978 51.43 -36.70 -23.44
C SER A 978 51.58 -38.21 -23.65
N THR A 979 52.26 -38.93 -22.75
CA THR A 979 52.45 -40.40 -22.84
C THR A 979 51.89 -41.16 -21.64
N ALA A 980 51.69 -42.47 -21.77
CA ALA A 980 51.09 -43.31 -20.71
C ALA A 980 51.99 -43.43 -19.49
N GLU A 981 53.30 -43.40 -19.68
CA GLU A 981 54.28 -43.39 -18.60
C GLU A 981 54.21 -42.09 -17.78
N GLU A 982 53.95 -40.96 -18.45
CA GLU A 982 53.81 -39.65 -17.80
C GLU A 982 52.54 -39.58 -16.96
N TYR A 983 51.44 -40.14 -17.47
CA TYR A 983 50.20 -40.27 -16.72
C TYR A 983 50.34 -41.23 -15.53
N ALA A 984 50.96 -42.39 -15.73
CA ALA A 984 51.24 -43.33 -14.64
C ALA A 984 52.07 -42.66 -13.52
N ALA A 985 53.12 -41.90 -13.89
CA ALA A 985 53.93 -41.13 -12.94
C ALA A 985 53.12 -40.02 -12.22
N ALA A 986 52.12 -39.45 -12.89
CA ALA A 986 51.18 -38.49 -12.30
C ALA A 986 50.11 -39.14 -11.39
N GLY A 987 50.14 -40.47 -11.21
CA GLY A 987 49.25 -41.22 -10.32
C GLY A 987 48.07 -41.90 -11.02
N PHE A 988 48.03 -41.92 -12.35
CA PHE A 988 46.98 -42.56 -13.14
C PHE A 988 47.31 -44.02 -13.44
N ASP A 989 47.18 -44.91 -12.45
CA ASP A 989 47.35 -46.38 -12.55
C ASP A 989 48.57 -46.86 -13.38
N ASP A 990 48.58 -48.13 -13.79
CA ASP A 990 49.58 -48.67 -14.72
C ASP A 990 49.35 -48.19 -16.16
N ALA A 991 50.44 -47.82 -16.84
CA ALA A 991 50.45 -47.27 -18.20
C ALA A 991 49.64 -48.09 -19.23
N GLY A 992 49.55 -49.42 -19.07
CA GLY A 992 48.82 -50.30 -19.98
C GLY A 992 47.29 -50.20 -19.90
N SER A 993 46.75 -49.49 -18.91
CA SER A 993 45.30 -49.32 -18.69
C SER A 993 44.76 -47.96 -19.14
N ILE A 994 45.65 -47.08 -19.64
CA ILE A 994 45.37 -45.67 -19.89
C ILE A 994 45.05 -45.43 -21.38
N ASP A 995 43.84 -44.95 -21.65
CA ASP A 995 43.40 -44.54 -22.98
C ASP A 995 43.72 -43.04 -23.18
N ILE A 996 44.79 -42.74 -23.92
CA ILE A 996 45.22 -41.34 -24.17
C ILE A 996 44.59 -40.79 -25.43
N VAL A 997 44.02 -39.59 -25.31
CA VAL A 997 43.53 -38.79 -26.43
C VAL A 997 44.37 -37.51 -26.56
N GLY A 998 44.79 -37.20 -27.79
CA GLY A 998 45.59 -36.00 -28.07
C GLY A 998 44.86 -34.70 -27.72
N CYS A 999 45.60 -33.66 -27.35
CA CYS A 999 45.04 -32.37 -26.92
C CYS A 999 44.03 -31.74 -27.92
N ASP A 1000 44.25 -31.96 -29.22
CA ASP A 1000 43.44 -31.41 -30.31
C ASP A 1000 42.30 -32.35 -30.77
N ALA A 1001 42.22 -33.57 -30.22
CA ALA A 1001 41.20 -34.53 -30.59
C ALA A 1001 39.94 -34.34 -29.72
N CYS A 1002 38.81 -34.08 -30.39
CA CYS A 1002 37.48 -34.01 -29.76
C CYS A 1002 36.84 -35.40 -29.68
N ASP A 1003 37.36 -36.26 -28.81
CA ASP A 1003 36.77 -37.58 -28.57
C ASP A 1003 35.51 -37.47 -27.72
N ARG A 1004 34.36 -37.92 -28.26
CA ARG A 1004 33.05 -37.80 -27.60
C ARG A 1004 33.05 -38.47 -26.23
N ASP A 1005 33.53 -39.70 -26.16
CA ASP A 1005 33.40 -40.54 -24.96
C ASP A 1005 34.41 -40.12 -23.86
N THR A 1006 35.45 -39.36 -24.22
CA THR A 1006 36.34 -38.67 -23.28
C THR A 1006 35.69 -37.40 -22.72
N HIS A 1007 34.96 -36.65 -23.55
CA HIS A 1007 34.48 -35.32 -23.18
C HIS A 1007 33.05 -35.25 -22.64
N CYS A 1008 32.23 -36.26 -22.88
CA CYS A 1008 30.80 -36.27 -22.63
C CYS A 1008 30.34 -37.59 -22.00
N TYR A 1009 29.34 -37.49 -21.11
CA TYR A 1009 28.55 -38.62 -20.64
C TYR A 1009 27.49 -38.98 -21.70
N ALA A 1010 27.25 -40.27 -21.92
CA ALA A 1010 26.41 -40.79 -22.99
C ALA A 1010 24.91 -40.80 -22.67
#